data_AF-A0A1G2C090-F1
#
_entry.id   AF-A0A1G2C090-F1
#
_cell.length_a   1.000
_cell.length_b   1.000
_cell.length_c   1.000
_cell.angle_alpha   90.00
_cell.angle_beta   90.00
_cell.angle_gamma   90.00
#
_symmetry.space_group_name_H-M   'P 1'
#
loop_
_entity.id
_entity.type
_entity.pdbx_description
1 polymer ?
#
loop_
_entity_poly.entity_id
_entity_poly.type
_entity_poly.pdbx_seq_one_letter_code
_entity_poly.pdbx_strand_id
1 'polypeptide(L)'
;MSLIKKLFVFSLVLTTVLWSFGGLSVVNAAGNYGAGSLLAPEGVKDAAVYYIGSDGMKYVFPDVKTYNTWYTDFSDVVKVSIAELDMYEDGGAVTYRPGTKLVTHQNTAKVYAVGPGGLLHWIPTATVAEDLYGANWGSMVMDVIPGYFSSSYTTGSDLSDMYPTGTILKMGEDMYYVDGTDVRPFADADAFEANGFAYANLITVSSVSAYGTGESVTGEESELSGFMPGESNGPVVVDGNLTVSLYQTPEEVNLPVGSPNDFLGFKLAAGSAAVSVEAITLTSYGLGTSTEIDNVTIYQDGLKIGTSKNINSDREAVFNFSSPIEIAANSSVMLTAKATLVGASASETYALGVAEAADVVTGGSVGGSFPVQGNLMTAVSATIGAVTLTSPDTSNATVNFGEDNVLLASFTLTTSSTEPLLWETARLRNGGTNNADVVNNLRIEVDGDVVDEGVSLVDKYVNFDMGNLLIAKGDTLTVDIYGDIGVASVNNTVDLYVDSASDFIFMGQTYGFGVQISSIAIFDAAGDGKTITLASADFTIDMDKTATPSRDVQSGTDDVVLATISFTSNGEDATINDISNTAGTDGDFYISGTGLAITEVSNFELRDTDTGVIYDITETVSTTLPGWTLAMADEISLAAGVTKTFELRVDLSGSTDSTPIDDGDTLQVTLEDGAMNVTGDDSDATITDITPSSIASGIATVRGAKLTVTTVALTNKSIVGGAGTVTPIVVYKAGLEVGDSSDLTLTSYQVDADDTNYASFTDDNIAQLDLYIVENTVSRLLKSTSNDITTDGAAGAYINFTSLNSTNRVLKAGVDVELEIRAVFASTLPTTGAFELEAVNTAGNIIVKDDQNTDVTETIANALTDSRLVTLAAEGTLKAEILTTDIKANDDMYILAGSESTHGRYLAELKFTTANEAIKLNDLALQQYGDSTGADVKLVKLYDSTGTVVAYKSPTAAGYVHFEEADFLNNKNVLAADEATSYFIGVLTKTINADGDAEGTATFDNGIQYGFASSAALAVFTDLAANDAVKATGVDSGSDIDLVEDTNGGAAEVGDYTIASTKSKTASTTGSILTVITNDMANGTLSGGNNKIIGEYKFVFANGLNRTSVNTELKAQLRTLILTLATSSGVGVTGVQVYIEGDAGNLTTAVTGVTGTATVDLTTLDTDTNLVDGTITLVVIADLAVVGADQYVQTEIADLTTDFTYNGNNGTSGANWSNARLDGISQVTGATLSN
;
A
#
# COMPACT_ATOMS: atom_id res chain seq x y z
N MET A 1 -68.61 -41.52 4.79
CA MET A 1 -68.71 -40.62 3.62
C MET A 1 -69.08 -39.21 4.07
N SER A 2 -68.28 -38.65 4.98
CA SER A 2 -68.55 -37.38 5.66
C SER A 2 -67.52 -36.37 5.19
N LEU A 3 -67.95 -35.42 4.36
CA LEU A 3 -68.24 -34.03 4.75
C LEU A 3 -67.00 -33.15 4.39
N ILE A 4 -67.02 -32.30 3.34
CA ILE A 4 -67.76 -31.01 3.23
C ILE A 4 -67.26 -30.06 4.35
N LYS A 5 -66.70 -28.84 4.16
CA LYS A 5 -66.68 -27.83 3.07
C LYS A 5 -65.79 -26.63 3.51
N LYS A 6 -65.17 -25.91 2.54
CA LYS A 6 -64.67 -24.50 2.51
C LYS A 6 -63.48 -24.15 3.44
N LEU A 7 -62.42 -23.38 3.09
CA LEU A 7 -62.30 -22.07 2.39
C LEU A 7 -60.82 -21.83 1.88
N PHE A 8 -60.65 -21.20 0.70
CA PHE A 8 -59.59 -20.26 0.18
C PHE A 8 -58.08 -20.60 -0.10
N VAL A 9 -57.69 -20.52 -1.40
CA VAL A 9 -56.69 -19.67 -2.13
C VAL A 9 -55.16 -19.60 -1.81
N PHE A 10 -54.32 -19.78 -2.89
CA PHE A 10 -52.85 -19.56 -3.20
C PHE A 10 -51.76 -20.06 -2.22
N SER A 11 -50.56 -20.57 -2.57
CA SER A 11 -49.86 -21.10 -3.78
C SER A 11 -48.46 -21.56 -3.30
N LEU A 12 -48.16 -22.86 -3.29
CA LEU A 12 -47.31 -23.60 -4.25
C LEU A 12 -45.82 -23.21 -4.28
N VAL A 13 -45.00 -23.97 -3.53
CA VAL A 13 -43.65 -24.39 -3.93
C VAL A 13 -43.51 -25.86 -3.52
N LEU A 14 -43.30 -26.74 -4.49
CA LEU A 14 -43.01 -28.16 -4.28
C LEU A 14 -41.64 -28.45 -4.87
N THR A 15 -40.71 -28.74 -3.96
CA THR A 15 -39.47 -29.51 -4.10
C THR A 15 -39.24 -30.27 -5.41
N THR A 16 -38.11 -30.00 -6.05
CA THR A 16 -37.27 -31.04 -6.67
C THR A 16 -35.82 -30.80 -6.26
N VAL A 17 -35.36 -31.64 -5.35
CA VAL A 17 -33.95 -31.91 -5.06
C VAL A 17 -33.34 -32.61 -6.27
N LEU A 18 -32.25 -32.05 -6.80
CA LEU A 18 -31.30 -32.76 -7.66
C LEU A 18 -29.90 -32.39 -7.17
N TRP A 19 -29.24 -33.36 -6.56
CA TRP A 19 -27.84 -33.31 -6.18
C TRP A 19 -26.98 -33.36 -7.44
N SER A 20 -26.00 -32.45 -7.51
CA SER A 20 -24.73 -32.70 -8.17
C SER A 20 -23.64 -31.94 -7.42
N PHE A 21 -23.11 -32.59 -6.38
CA PHE A 21 -21.72 -32.42 -5.97
C PHE A 21 -20.84 -32.76 -7.17
N GLY A 22 -20.05 -31.80 -7.61
CA GLY A 22 -19.04 -31.92 -8.64
C GLY A 22 -18.33 -30.59 -8.73
N GLY A 23 -17.10 -30.54 -8.21
CA GLY A 23 -16.28 -29.34 -8.07
C GLY A 23 -16.38 -28.42 -9.28
N LEU A 24 -17.06 -27.30 -9.07
CA LEU A 24 -16.87 -26.08 -9.81
C LEU A 24 -16.27 -25.13 -8.80
N SER A 25 -14.95 -24.95 -8.88
CA SER A 25 -14.33 -23.74 -8.34
C SER A 25 -15.09 -22.58 -8.94
N VAL A 26 -15.89 -21.91 -8.11
CA VAL A 26 -16.36 -20.57 -8.44
C VAL A 26 -15.09 -19.75 -8.49
N VAL A 27 -14.62 -19.45 -9.69
CA VAL A 27 -13.57 -18.46 -9.87
C VAL A 27 -14.27 -17.14 -9.57
N ASN A 28 -14.23 -16.72 -8.30
CA ASN A 28 -14.54 -15.33 -7.96
C ASN A 28 -13.58 -14.47 -8.78
N ALA A 29 -14.08 -13.37 -9.31
CA ALA A 29 -13.26 -12.34 -9.92
C ALA A 29 -12.15 -11.95 -8.93
N ALA A 30 -10.93 -11.73 -9.43
CA ALA A 30 -9.80 -11.30 -8.62
C ALA A 30 -10.19 -10.06 -7.78
N GLY A 31 -9.96 -10.11 -6.46
CA GLY A 31 -10.12 -8.97 -5.56
C GLY A 31 -11.37 -8.87 -4.67
N ASN A 32 -12.27 -9.86 -4.57
CA ASN A 32 -13.35 -9.81 -3.56
C ASN A 32 -13.71 -11.19 -2.96
N TYR A 33 -13.05 -11.55 -1.85
CA TYR A 33 -13.33 -12.74 -1.04
C TYR A 33 -14.23 -12.37 0.15
N GLY A 34 -15.41 -13.00 0.24
CA GLY A 34 -16.38 -12.74 1.30
C GLY A 34 -16.01 -13.37 2.64
N ALA A 35 -16.74 -13.01 3.70
CA ALA A 35 -16.60 -13.63 5.02
C ALA A 35 -16.75 -15.17 4.95
N GLY A 36 -15.91 -15.90 5.70
CA GLY A 36 -15.82 -17.35 5.62
C GLY A 36 -14.78 -17.88 4.64
N SER A 37 -14.21 -17.02 3.78
CA SER A 37 -13.18 -17.43 2.81
C SER A 37 -11.89 -17.82 3.51
N LEU A 38 -11.23 -18.87 3.00
CA LEU A 38 -9.92 -19.30 3.43
C LEU A 38 -8.88 -18.92 2.38
N LEU A 39 -7.96 -18.03 2.72
CA LEU A 39 -6.95 -17.52 1.79
C LEU A 39 -5.55 -17.94 2.22
N ALA A 40 -4.66 -18.17 1.26
CA ALA A 40 -3.24 -18.34 1.50
C ALA A 40 -2.42 -17.67 0.39
N PRO A 41 -1.24 -17.09 0.70
CA PRO A 41 -0.41 -16.47 -0.32
C PRO A 41 0.04 -17.49 -1.38
N GLU A 42 -0.18 -17.13 -2.64
CA GLU A 42 0.22 -17.93 -3.80
C GLU A 42 1.74 -17.98 -3.93
N GLY A 43 2.27 -19.13 -4.36
CA GLY A 43 3.71 -19.33 -4.54
C GLY A 43 4.53 -19.51 -3.26
N VAL A 44 3.93 -19.36 -2.07
CA VAL A 44 4.61 -19.57 -0.79
C VAL A 44 4.41 -21.01 -0.29
N LYS A 45 5.52 -21.73 -0.06
CA LYS A 45 5.47 -23.08 0.53
C LYS A 45 5.20 -22.99 2.03
N ASP A 46 4.34 -23.85 2.55
CA ASP A 46 3.92 -23.89 3.96
C ASP A 46 3.33 -22.54 4.44
N ALA A 47 2.66 -21.85 3.52
CA ALA A 47 1.99 -20.58 3.76
C ALA A 47 0.99 -20.66 4.92
N ALA A 48 0.94 -19.58 5.72
CA ALA A 48 -0.12 -19.42 6.70
C ALA A 48 -1.47 -19.30 5.99
N VAL A 49 -2.49 -19.97 6.55
CA VAL A 49 -3.87 -19.85 6.09
C VAL A 49 -4.55 -18.75 6.89
N TYR A 50 -5.31 -17.92 6.20
CA TYR A 50 -6.07 -16.81 6.75
C TYR A 50 -7.56 -17.07 6.59
N TYR A 51 -8.33 -16.85 7.63
CA TYR A 51 -9.79 -16.83 7.61
C TYR A 51 -10.27 -15.38 7.46
N ILE A 52 -11.15 -15.11 6.51
CA ILE A 52 -11.78 -13.79 6.37
C ILE A 52 -12.98 -13.71 7.30
N GLY A 53 -12.89 -12.86 8.32
CA GLY A 53 -13.95 -12.63 9.29
C GLY A 53 -15.16 -11.90 8.69
N SER A 54 -16.30 -11.97 9.38
CA SER A 54 -17.49 -11.18 9.05
C SER A 54 -17.30 -9.67 9.18
N ASP A 55 -16.27 -9.27 9.93
CA ASP A 55 -15.77 -7.90 10.06
C ASP A 55 -14.91 -7.44 8.86
N GLY A 56 -14.59 -8.34 7.92
CA GLY A 56 -13.74 -8.05 6.78
C GLY A 56 -12.24 -8.04 7.11
N MET A 57 -11.83 -8.55 8.28
CA MET A 57 -10.42 -8.69 8.64
C MET A 57 -9.90 -10.11 8.33
N LYS A 58 -8.59 -10.25 8.10
CA LYS A 58 -7.93 -11.54 7.94
C LYS A 58 -7.41 -12.05 9.30
N TYR A 59 -7.81 -13.26 9.66
CA TYR A 59 -7.40 -13.93 10.90
C TYR A 59 -6.46 -15.08 10.57
N VAL A 60 -5.24 -15.03 11.10
CA VAL A 60 -4.26 -16.08 10.85
C VAL A 60 -4.58 -17.35 11.65
N PHE A 61 -4.48 -18.52 11.03
CA PHE A 61 -4.41 -19.78 11.77
C PHE A 61 -3.02 -19.96 12.37
N PRO A 62 -2.86 -20.01 13.71
CA PRO A 62 -1.54 -20.09 14.34
C PRO A 62 -0.76 -21.36 13.99
N ASP A 63 -1.48 -22.46 13.81
CA ASP A 63 -0.93 -23.76 13.48
C ASP A 63 -1.98 -24.68 12.84
N VAL A 64 -1.50 -25.78 12.25
CA VAL A 64 -2.34 -26.81 11.65
C VAL A 64 -3.25 -27.50 12.67
N LYS A 65 -2.87 -27.52 13.96
CA LYS A 65 -3.68 -28.15 15.01
C LYS A 65 -4.96 -27.36 15.26
N THR A 66 -4.88 -26.03 15.18
CA THR A 66 -6.00 -25.10 15.27
C THR A 66 -6.88 -25.20 14.05
N TYR A 67 -6.28 -25.17 12.84
CA TYR A 67 -7.00 -25.33 11.57
C TYR A 67 -7.84 -26.62 11.53
N ASN A 68 -7.25 -27.75 11.93
CA ASN A 68 -7.92 -29.06 11.96
C ASN A 68 -9.05 -29.18 12.99
N THR A 69 -9.30 -28.15 13.80
CA THR A 69 -10.50 -28.10 14.66
C THR A 69 -11.71 -27.49 13.96
N TRP A 70 -11.47 -26.73 12.89
CA TRP A 70 -12.48 -26.06 12.07
C TRP A 70 -12.72 -26.79 10.75
N TYR A 71 -11.65 -27.23 10.08
CA TYR A 71 -11.70 -27.81 8.73
C TYR A 71 -11.03 -29.19 8.68
N THR A 72 -11.38 -29.99 7.67
CA THR A 72 -10.90 -31.38 7.55
C THR A 72 -9.59 -31.48 6.74
N ASP A 73 -9.47 -30.68 5.69
CA ASP A 73 -8.30 -30.56 4.83
C ASP A 73 -8.24 -29.16 4.21
N PHE A 74 -7.21 -28.88 3.42
CA PHE A 74 -6.97 -27.56 2.81
C PHE A 74 -7.66 -27.36 1.45
N SER A 75 -8.63 -28.20 1.06
CA SER A 75 -9.25 -28.12 -0.26
C SER A 75 -10.07 -26.83 -0.50
N ASP A 76 -10.54 -26.22 0.59
CA ASP A 76 -11.30 -24.97 0.56
C ASP A 76 -10.39 -23.72 0.60
N VAL A 77 -9.06 -23.88 0.66
CA VAL A 77 -8.12 -22.76 0.69
C VAL A 77 -7.84 -22.24 -0.72
N VAL A 78 -8.19 -20.98 -0.95
CA VAL A 78 -7.90 -20.26 -2.19
C VAL A 78 -6.51 -19.63 -2.11
N LYS A 79 -5.69 -19.83 -3.14
CA LYS A 79 -4.38 -19.20 -3.24
C LYS A 79 -4.52 -17.85 -3.93
N VAL A 80 -4.02 -16.81 -3.29
CA VAL A 80 -4.19 -15.40 -3.72
C VAL A 80 -2.86 -14.67 -3.66
N SER A 81 -2.70 -13.59 -4.41
CA SER A 81 -1.50 -12.75 -4.32
C SER A 81 -1.36 -12.07 -2.95
N ILE A 82 -0.15 -11.64 -2.58
CA ILE A 82 0.05 -10.84 -1.35
C ILE A 82 -0.76 -9.54 -1.43
N ALA A 83 -0.85 -8.91 -2.60
CA ALA A 83 -1.62 -7.69 -2.81
C ALA A 83 -3.13 -7.89 -2.53
N GLU A 84 -3.72 -9.02 -2.93
CA GLU A 84 -5.11 -9.37 -2.60
C GLU A 84 -5.28 -9.69 -1.11
N LEU A 85 -4.29 -10.34 -0.49
CA LEU A 85 -4.31 -10.61 0.94
C LEU A 85 -4.20 -9.31 1.76
N ASP A 86 -3.46 -8.33 1.27
CA ASP A 86 -3.28 -7.00 1.88
C ASP A 86 -4.51 -6.09 1.74
N MET A 87 -5.52 -6.49 0.96
CA MET A 87 -6.84 -5.84 0.96
C MET A 87 -7.59 -6.02 2.29
N TYR A 88 -7.19 -6.99 3.12
CA TYR A 88 -7.80 -7.29 4.41
C TYR A 88 -6.85 -6.90 5.55
N GLU A 89 -7.33 -6.11 6.49
CA GLU A 89 -6.59 -5.75 7.71
C GLU A 89 -6.39 -6.96 8.63
N ASP A 90 -5.30 -7.00 9.39
CA ASP A 90 -5.01 -8.09 10.33
C ASP A 90 -5.96 -8.07 11.54
N GLY A 91 -6.82 -9.10 11.65
CA GLY A 91 -7.78 -9.27 12.74
C GLY A 91 -7.22 -9.98 13.97
N GLY A 92 -6.03 -10.55 13.88
CA GLY A 92 -5.42 -11.38 14.91
C GLY A 92 -5.44 -12.85 14.53
N ALA A 93 -5.67 -13.75 15.49
CA ALA A 93 -5.55 -15.19 15.26
C ALA A 93 -6.84 -15.96 15.56
N VAL A 94 -7.10 -16.97 14.72
CA VAL A 94 -8.20 -17.91 14.93
C VAL A 94 -7.93 -18.77 16.16
N THR A 95 -8.93 -18.93 17.02
CA THR A 95 -8.83 -19.79 18.22
C THR A 95 -9.22 -21.24 17.92
N TYR A 96 -8.89 -22.16 18.82
CA TYR A 96 -9.44 -23.53 18.78
C TYR A 96 -10.97 -23.49 18.72
N ARG A 97 -11.58 -24.33 17.89
CA ARG A 97 -13.03 -24.36 17.74
C ARG A 97 -13.72 -24.68 19.07
N PRO A 98 -14.74 -23.91 19.48
CA PRO A 98 -15.45 -24.12 20.73
C PRO A 98 -15.89 -25.58 20.93
N GLY A 99 -15.70 -26.10 22.13
CA GLY A 99 -16.14 -27.45 22.51
C GLY A 99 -15.36 -28.64 21.91
N THR A 100 -14.33 -28.42 21.07
CA THR A 100 -13.63 -29.52 20.37
C THR A 100 -12.41 -30.10 21.08
N LYS A 101 -11.56 -29.24 21.68
CA LYS A 101 -10.32 -29.59 22.39
C LYS A 101 -10.18 -28.78 23.68
N LEU A 102 -9.32 -29.27 24.57
CA LEU A 102 -8.87 -28.54 25.75
C LEU A 102 -7.54 -27.87 25.43
N VAL A 103 -7.26 -26.70 26.01
CA VAL A 103 -6.04 -25.94 25.73
C VAL A 103 -5.22 -25.66 26.97
N THR A 104 -3.90 -25.58 26.80
CA THR A 104 -2.92 -25.15 27.80
C THR A 104 -1.72 -24.50 27.12
N HIS A 105 -0.76 -23.99 27.89
CA HIS A 105 0.51 -23.48 27.34
C HIS A 105 1.66 -23.71 28.32
N GLN A 106 2.90 -23.66 27.83
CA GLN A 106 4.12 -24.01 28.59
C GLN A 106 4.37 -23.18 29.86
N ASN A 107 3.72 -22.01 29.99
CA ASN A 107 3.86 -21.11 31.14
C ASN A 107 2.72 -21.24 32.16
N THR A 108 1.87 -22.27 32.05
CA THR A 108 0.79 -22.54 33.02
C THR A 108 0.61 -24.04 33.27
N ALA A 109 0.16 -24.39 34.48
CA ALA A 109 -0.31 -25.75 34.79
C ALA A 109 -1.83 -25.91 34.64
N LYS A 110 -2.53 -24.85 34.21
CA LYS A 110 -3.99 -24.84 34.07
C LYS A 110 -4.41 -25.39 32.70
N VAL A 111 -5.52 -26.13 32.69
CA VAL A 111 -6.16 -26.65 31.48
C VAL A 111 -7.53 -25.98 31.36
N TYR A 112 -7.87 -25.54 30.15
CA TYR A 112 -9.08 -24.80 29.87
C TYR A 112 -9.90 -25.48 28.78
N ALA A 113 -11.22 -25.43 28.90
CA ALA A 113 -12.11 -25.69 27.77
C ALA A 113 -12.36 -24.37 27.02
N VAL A 114 -12.54 -24.45 25.70
CA VAL A 114 -12.73 -23.27 24.84
C VAL A 114 -14.22 -23.13 24.50
N GLY A 115 -14.78 -21.96 24.78
CA GLY A 115 -16.11 -21.51 24.34
C GLY A 115 -16.03 -20.53 23.16
N PRO A 116 -17.18 -20.04 22.65
CA PRO A 116 -17.24 -19.09 21.54
C PRO A 116 -16.38 -17.85 21.77
N GLY A 117 -15.82 -17.29 20.69
CA GLY A 117 -14.97 -16.10 20.74
C GLY A 117 -13.66 -16.27 21.53
N GLY A 118 -13.18 -17.50 21.73
CA GLY A 118 -11.94 -17.76 22.48
C GLY A 118 -12.10 -17.68 24.00
N LEU A 119 -13.32 -17.81 24.53
CA LEU A 119 -13.56 -17.74 25.97
C LEU A 119 -13.07 -19.01 26.68
N LEU A 120 -12.12 -18.87 27.60
CA LEU A 120 -11.48 -19.96 28.35
C LEU A 120 -12.22 -20.24 29.65
N HIS A 121 -12.64 -21.48 29.82
CA HIS A 121 -13.22 -21.98 31.06
C HIS A 121 -12.23 -22.89 31.78
N TRP A 122 -11.68 -22.43 32.91
CA TRP A 122 -10.69 -23.21 33.66
C TRP A 122 -11.33 -24.48 34.22
N ILE A 123 -10.63 -25.61 34.11
CA ILE A 123 -11.01 -26.88 34.74
C ILE A 123 -10.26 -26.99 36.09
N PRO A 124 -10.93 -26.81 37.24
CA PRO A 124 -10.22 -26.64 38.51
C PRO A 124 -9.58 -27.92 39.05
N THR A 125 -10.08 -29.10 38.67
CA THR A 125 -9.61 -30.39 39.19
C THR A 125 -9.67 -31.50 38.14
N ALA A 126 -8.82 -32.52 38.28
CA ALA A 126 -8.84 -33.71 37.43
C ALA A 126 -10.16 -34.48 37.52
N THR A 127 -10.86 -34.45 38.67
CA THR A 127 -12.16 -35.09 38.83
C THR A 127 -13.23 -34.44 37.94
N VAL A 128 -13.27 -33.10 37.88
CA VAL A 128 -14.17 -32.38 36.97
C VAL A 128 -13.86 -32.73 35.50
N ALA A 129 -12.57 -32.86 35.15
CA ALA A 129 -12.15 -33.26 33.81
C ALA A 129 -12.58 -34.70 33.46
N GLU A 130 -12.42 -35.65 34.39
CA GLU A 130 -12.84 -37.05 34.22
C GLU A 130 -14.36 -37.18 34.13
N ASP A 131 -15.11 -36.40 34.90
CA ASP A 131 -16.58 -36.44 34.91
C ASP A 131 -17.16 -35.90 33.60
N LEU A 132 -16.59 -34.82 33.04
CA LEU A 132 -17.04 -34.21 31.79
C LEU A 132 -16.46 -34.90 30.55
N TYR A 133 -15.16 -35.17 30.50
CA TYR A 133 -14.48 -35.63 29.27
C TYR A 133 -14.04 -37.10 29.33
N GLY A 134 -14.31 -37.79 30.44
CA GLY A 134 -13.95 -39.20 30.64
C GLY A 134 -12.48 -39.41 31.06
N ALA A 135 -12.13 -40.65 31.38
CA ALA A 135 -10.79 -41.02 31.88
C ALA A 135 -9.62 -40.68 30.95
N ASN A 136 -9.89 -40.43 29.66
CA ASN A 136 -8.88 -40.08 28.65
C ASN A 136 -8.83 -38.58 28.34
N TRP A 137 -9.43 -37.70 29.16
CA TRP A 137 -9.45 -36.25 28.92
C TRP A 137 -8.07 -35.64 28.63
N GLY A 138 -7.00 -36.20 29.21
CA GLY A 138 -5.62 -35.75 28.97
C GLY A 138 -5.18 -35.81 27.50
N SER A 139 -5.77 -36.69 26.67
CA SER A 139 -5.47 -36.74 25.24
C SER A 139 -6.19 -35.66 24.43
N MET A 140 -7.12 -34.91 25.03
CA MET A 140 -7.81 -33.78 24.41
C MET A 140 -7.07 -32.45 24.62
N VAL A 141 -6.05 -32.43 25.48
CA VAL A 141 -5.28 -31.23 25.82
C VAL A 141 -4.26 -30.93 24.73
N MET A 142 -4.37 -29.75 24.13
CA MET A 142 -3.48 -29.22 23.11
C MET A 142 -2.70 -28.03 23.67
N ASP A 143 -1.43 -27.92 23.28
CA ASP A 143 -0.61 -26.76 23.57
C ASP A 143 -0.90 -25.62 22.60
N VAL A 144 -0.99 -24.40 23.15
CA VAL A 144 -1.10 -23.14 22.42
C VAL A 144 0.13 -22.30 22.72
N ILE A 145 0.66 -21.62 21.70
CA ILE A 145 1.81 -20.72 21.85
C ILE A 145 1.43 -19.59 22.83
N PRO A 146 2.25 -19.27 23.86
CA PRO A 146 1.89 -18.29 24.89
C PRO A 146 1.48 -16.90 24.36
N GLY A 147 2.07 -16.44 23.27
CA GLY A 147 1.71 -15.17 22.61
C GLY A 147 0.25 -15.16 22.16
N TYR A 148 -0.13 -16.10 21.29
CA TYR A 148 -1.51 -16.26 20.83
C TYR A 148 -2.49 -16.59 21.98
N PHE A 149 -2.05 -17.36 22.97
CA PHE A 149 -2.85 -17.62 24.16
C PHE A 149 -3.21 -16.33 24.92
N SER A 150 -2.28 -15.37 24.99
CA SER A 150 -2.51 -14.09 25.69
C SER A 150 -3.27 -13.05 24.87
N SER A 151 -3.17 -13.08 23.53
CA SER A 151 -3.79 -12.08 22.67
C SER A 151 -5.17 -12.49 22.14
N SER A 152 -5.42 -13.80 21.98
CA SER A 152 -6.60 -14.32 21.26
C SER A 152 -7.65 -14.97 22.17
N TYR A 153 -7.34 -15.16 23.46
CA TYR A 153 -8.23 -15.82 24.41
C TYR A 153 -8.54 -14.93 25.61
N THR A 154 -9.79 -14.98 26.08
CA THR A 154 -10.26 -14.28 27.28
C THR A 154 -10.67 -15.27 28.35
N THR A 155 -10.56 -14.92 29.64
CA THR A 155 -10.93 -15.86 30.72
C THR A 155 -12.38 -15.69 31.13
N GLY A 156 -13.16 -16.77 31.04
CA GLY A 156 -14.54 -16.88 31.51
C GLY A 156 -14.67 -17.50 32.89
N SER A 157 -15.87 -17.98 33.21
CA SER A 157 -16.15 -18.69 34.46
C SER A 157 -15.58 -20.11 34.46
N ASP A 158 -15.16 -20.59 35.62
CA ASP A 158 -14.60 -21.93 35.79
C ASP A 158 -15.67 -23.03 35.56
N LEU A 159 -15.26 -24.17 35.00
CA LEU A 159 -16.13 -25.33 34.83
C LEU A 159 -16.36 -26.07 36.15
N SER A 160 -17.57 -26.62 36.29
CA SER A 160 -17.96 -27.46 37.43
C SER A 160 -18.63 -28.75 36.97
N ASP A 161 -19.89 -28.70 36.54
CA ASP A 161 -20.69 -29.88 36.19
C ASP A 161 -21.40 -29.79 34.82
N MET A 162 -21.26 -28.66 34.12
CA MET A 162 -21.80 -28.44 32.78
C MET A 162 -20.66 -28.23 31.77
N TYR A 163 -20.85 -28.74 30.56
CA TYR A 163 -20.03 -28.41 29.39
C TYR A 163 -20.23 -26.95 28.97
N PRO A 164 -19.18 -26.28 28.46
CA PRO A 164 -19.29 -24.92 27.95
C PRO A 164 -20.06 -24.87 26.62
N THR A 165 -20.57 -23.69 26.28
CA THR A 165 -21.16 -23.38 24.97
C THR A 165 -20.22 -23.83 23.85
N GLY A 166 -20.78 -24.37 22.77
CA GLY A 166 -20.02 -24.93 21.65
C GLY A 166 -19.78 -26.44 21.71
N THR A 167 -20.02 -27.06 22.87
CA THR A 167 -19.85 -28.51 23.02
C THR A 167 -20.95 -29.27 22.30
N ILE A 168 -20.59 -30.32 21.56
CA ILE A 168 -21.59 -31.22 20.94
C ILE A 168 -21.75 -32.50 21.76
N LEU A 169 -22.97 -32.71 22.25
CA LEU A 169 -23.34 -33.87 23.04
C LEU A 169 -24.11 -34.89 22.18
N LYS A 170 -23.84 -36.17 22.41
CA LYS A 170 -24.56 -37.29 21.80
C LYS A 170 -25.30 -38.08 22.87
N MET A 171 -26.61 -38.23 22.72
CA MET A 171 -27.45 -39.06 23.58
C MET A 171 -28.26 -40.04 22.71
N GLY A 172 -27.82 -41.31 22.66
CA GLY A 172 -28.40 -42.27 21.73
C GLY A 172 -28.04 -41.93 20.28
N GLU A 173 -29.06 -41.71 19.44
CA GLU A 173 -28.89 -41.25 18.04
C GLU A 173 -28.97 -39.72 17.92
N ASP A 174 -29.50 -39.02 18.91
CA ASP A 174 -29.70 -37.58 18.89
C ASP A 174 -28.40 -36.82 19.22
N MET A 175 -28.17 -35.72 18.49
CA MET A 175 -27.04 -34.82 18.67
C MET A 175 -27.54 -33.45 19.12
N TYR A 176 -26.80 -32.82 20.02
CA TYR A 176 -27.18 -31.55 20.64
C TYR A 176 -25.99 -30.59 20.67
N TYR A 177 -26.23 -29.33 20.29
CA TYR A 177 -25.31 -28.22 20.53
C TYR A 177 -25.59 -27.61 21.91
N VAL A 178 -24.57 -27.46 22.76
CA VAL A 178 -24.70 -26.76 24.05
C VAL A 178 -24.66 -25.25 23.80
N ASP A 179 -25.72 -24.57 24.21
CA ASP A 179 -25.88 -23.12 24.13
C ASP A 179 -26.17 -22.54 25.52
N GLY A 180 -25.10 -22.15 26.22
CA GLY A 180 -25.19 -21.65 27.59
C GLY A 180 -25.75 -22.71 28.54
N THR A 181 -26.95 -22.46 29.07
CA THR A 181 -27.67 -23.39 29.96
C THR A 181 -28.68 -24.27 29.24
N ASP A 182 -28.79 -24.15 27.92
CA ASP A 182 -29.71 -24.90 27.07
C ASP A 182 -28.96 -25.84 26.11
N VAL A 183 -29.66 -26.84 25.59
CA VAL A 183 -29.21 -27.66 24.46
C VAL A 183 -30.15 -27.50 23.27
N ARG A 184 -29.56 -27.31 22.10
CA ARG A 184 -30.25 -27.19 20.81
C ARG A 184 -30.10 -28.51 20.04
N PRO A 185 -31.18 -29.26 19.76
CA PRO A 185 -31.07 -30.50 18.99
C PRO A 185 -30.81 -30.21 17.52
N PHE A 186 -29.91 -30.97 16.89
CA PHE A 186 -29.79 -30.99 15.43
C PHE A 186 -30.99 -31.73 14.83
N ALA A 187 -31.60 -31.18 13.79
CA ALA A 187 -32.76 -31.77 13.14
C ALA A 187 -32.43 -33.11 12.46
N ASP A 188 -31.24 -33.20 11.86
CA ASP A 188 -30.71 -34.37 11.17
C ASP A 188 -29.17 -34.28 11.04
N ALA A 189 -28.58 -35.29 10.37
CA ALA A 189 -27.14 -35.33 10.10
C ALA A 189 -26.69 -34.23 9.12
N ASP A 190 -27.56 -33.81 8.20
CA ASP A 190 -27.25 -32.78 7.21
C ASP A 190 -27.09 -31.41 7.91
N ALA A 191 -27.95 -31.09 8.88
CA ALA A 191 -27.79 -29.89 9.71
C ALA A 191 -26.51 -29.89 10.55
N PHE A 192 -26.06 -31.07 11.00
CA PHE A 192 -24.80 -31.22 11.74
C PHE A 192 -23.59 -30.98 10.82
N GLU A 193 -23.60 -31.59 9.63
CA GLU A 193 -22.52 -31.48 8.64
C GLU A 193 -22.47 -30.10 7.96
N ALA A 194 -23.62 -29.46 7.73
CA ALA A 194 -23.72 -28.12 7.16
C ALA A 194 -23.06 -27.05 8.06
N ASN A 195 -23.00 -27.30 9.37
CA ASN A 195 -22.26 -26.46 10.30
C ASN A 195 -20.79 -26.87 10.45
N GLY A 196 -20.26 -27.74 9.59
CA GLY A 196 -18.85 -28.16 9.59
C GLY A 196 -18.41 -28.96 10.82
N PHE A 197 -19.32 -29.50 11.65
CA PHE A 197 -18.93 -30.25 12.85
C PHE A 197 -18.42 -31.65 12.49
N ALA A 198 -17.36 -32.10 13.18
CA ALA A 198 -16.80 -33.43 13.00
C ALA A 198 -17.36 -34.43 14.04
N TYR A 199 -17.82 -35.59 13.58
CA TYR A 199 -18.29 -36.68 14.46
C TYR A 199 -17.25 -37.13 15.49
N ALA A 200 -15.96 -36.92 15.23
CA ALA A 200 -14.86 -37.22 16.15
C ALA A 200 -14.87 -36.37 17.43
N ASN A 201 -15.57 -35.23 17.43
CA ASN A 201 -15.66 -34.32 18.57
C ASN A 201 -16.94 -34.51 19.41
N LEU A 202 -17.76 -35.51 19.10
CA LEU A 202 -18.99 -35.82 19.85
C LEU A 202 -18.66 -36.39 21.23
N ILE A 203 -19.21 -35.76 22.28
CA ILE A 203 -19.13 -36.28 23.65
C ILE A 203 -20.40 -37.09 23.95
N THR A 204 -20.23 -38.39 24.17
CA THR A 204 -21.37 -39.27 24.48
C THR A 204 -21.78 -39.11 25.94
N VAL A 205 -23.02 -38.71 26.17
CA VAL A 205 -23.59 -38.50 27.52
C VAL A 205 -24.75 -39.45 27.78
N SER A 206 -24.97 -39.77 29.05
CA SER A 206 -26.10 -40.61 29.47
C SER A 206 -27.42 -39.83 29.60
N SER A 207 -27.35 -38.51 29.72
CA SER A 207 -28.50 -37.60 29.77
C SER A 207 -28.08 -36.15 29.50
N VAL A 208 -28.98 -35.35 28.91
CA VAL A 208 -28.86 -33.89 28.79
C VAL A 208 -29.82 -33.14 29.73
N SER A 209 -30.41 -33.82 30.74
CA SER A 209 -31.44 -33.22 31.60
C SER A 209 -30.97 -32.09 32.52
N ALA A 210 -29.66 -31.82 32.56
CA ALA A 210 -29.10 -30.67 33.26
C ALA A 210 -29.32 -29.35 32.49
N TYR A 211 -29.66 -29.43 31.20
CA TYR A 211 -29.87 -28.30 30.30
C TYR A 211 -31.37 -28.08 30.01
N GLY A 212 -31.75 -26.83 29.72
CA GLY A 212 -33.02 -26.55 29.06
C GLY A 212 -32.98 -26.93 27.58
N THR A 213 -34.10 -26.81 26.86
CA THR A 213 -34.18 -27.17 25.43
C THR A 213 -34.40 -25.90 24.60
N GLY A 214 -33.44 -25.60 23.73
CA GLY A 214 -33.51 -24.49 22.78
C GLY A 214 -34.06 -24.91 21.41
N GLU A 215 -34.14 -23.95 20.49
CA GLU A 215 -34.59 -24.16 19.11
C GLU A 215 -33.67 -25.13 18.34
N SER A 216 -34.26 -25.99 17.51
CA SER A 216 -33.53 -26.96 16.71
C SER A 216 -32.63 -26.29 15.66
N VAL A 217 -31.41 -26.82 15.48
CA VAL A 217 -30.55 -26.45 14.35
C VAL A 217 -31.02 -27.26 13.14
N THR A 218 -31.62 -26.60 12.15
CA THR A 218 -32.24 -27.26 10.97
C THR A 218 -31.42 -27.17 9.69
N GLY A 219 -30.30 -26.43 9.71
CA GLY A 219 -29.42 -26.19 8.57
C GLY A 219 -28.15 -25.48 9.02
N GLU A 220 -27.40 -24.88 8.08
CA GLU A 220 -26.24 -24.06 8.42
C GLU A 220 -26.65 -22.79 9.19
N GLU A 221 -25.89 -22.48 10.24
CA GLU A 221 -25.97 -21.25 11.02
C GLU A 221 -24.56 -20.65 11.08
N SER A 222 -24.39 -19.43 10.61
CA SER A 222 -23.06 -18.79 10.47
C SER A 222 -22.31 -18.70 11.80
N GLU A 223 -23.01 -18.48 12.91
CA GLU A 223 -22.46 -18.46 14.27
C GLU A 223 -21.86 -19.81 14.70
N LEU A 224 -22.25 -20.92 14.05
CA LEU A 224 -21.81 -22.26 14.34
C LEU A 224 -20.81 -22.80 13.31
N SER A 225 -20.96 -22.41 12.03
CA SER A 225 -20.15 -22.92 10.91
C SER A 225 -18.79 -22.22 10.75
N GLY A 226 -18.68 -20.94 11.11
CA GLY A 226 -17.46 -20.13 10.94
C GLY A 226 -16.81 -19.65 12.23
N PHE A 227 -15.57 -19.14 12.13
CA PHE A 227 -14.91 -18.46 13.25
C PHE A 227 -15.50 -17.06 13.43
N MET A 228 -16.01 -16.78 14.63
CA MET A 228 -16.56 -15.48 15.00
C MET A 228 -15.63 -14.76 15.99
N PRO A 229 -14.98 -13.66 15.58
CA PRO A 229 -14.16 -12.86 16.48
C PRO A 229 -15.04 -12.10 17.48
N GLY A 230 -14.96 -12.45 18.76
CA GLY A 230 -15.14 -11.54 19.90
C GLY A 230 -16.44 -10.73 20.09
N GLU A 231 -17.56 -11.05 19.44
CA GLU A 231 -18.86 -10.42 19.74
C GLU A 231 -19.34 -10.85 21.15
N SER A 232 -19.44 -9.89 22.06
CA SER A 232 -19.91 -10.12 23.44
C SER A 232 -21.41 -10.45 23.44
N ASN A 233 -21.76 -11.63 23.98
CA ASN A 233 -23.14 -12.07 24.23
C ASN A 233 -24.04 -10.97 24.87
N GLY A 234 -24.99 -10.46 24.09
CA GLY A 234 -26.20 -9.74 24.49
C GLY A 234 -27.40 -10.22 23.64
N PRO A 235 -28.64 -10.16 24.14
CA PRO A 235 -29.73 -11.07 23.76
C PRO A 235 -30.29 -10.84 22.34
N VAL A 236 -30.71 -11.95 21.71
CA VAL A 236 -31.38 -12.09 20.42
C VAL A 236 -32.55 -11.12 20.21
N VAL A 237 -32.52 -10.35 19.10
CA VAL A 237 -33.71 -9.96 18.29
C VAL A 237 -33.34 -9.79 16.79
N VAL A 238 -33.70 -10.80 15.99
CA VAL A 238 -34.38 -10.83 14.66
C VAL A 238 -34.01 -9.82 13.52
N ASP A 239 -33.53 -10.41 12.40
CA ASP A 239 -33.60 -10.06 10.95
C ASP A 239 -32.70 -8.98 10.31
N GLY A 240 -31.37 -9.17 10.16
CA GLY A 240 -30.49 -8.21 9.45
C GLY A 240 -29.88 -8.71 8.15
N ASN A 241 -30.11 -7.98 7.05
CA ASN A 241 -29.62 -8.29 5.70
C ASN A 241 -28.49 -7.34 5.25
N LEU A 242 -28.21 -6.26 6.00
CA LEU A 242 -27.23 -5.23 5.68
C LEU A 242 -26.30 -4.96 6.86
N THR A 243 -24.99 -4.94 6.65
CA THR A 243 -24.00 -4.55 7.67
C THR A 243 -23.34 -3.23 7.28
N VAL A 244 -23.17 -2.34 8.26
CA VAL A 244 -22.41 -1.09 8.12
C VAL A 244 -21.13 -1.18 8.93
N SER A 245 -20.00 -0.92 8.29
CA SER A 245 -18.69 -0.92 8.94
C SER A 245 -17.83 0.23 8.43
N LEU A 246 -16.74 0.54 9.13
CA LEU A 246 -15.69 1.37 8.56
C LEU A 246 -14.98 0.58 7.44
N TYR A 247 -14.57 1.26 6.38
CA TYR A 247 -13.65 0.69 5.38
C TYR A 247 -12.39 1.52 5.22
N GLN A 248 -12.47 2.81 5.55
CA GLN A 248 -11.34 3.72 5.57
C GLN A 248 -11.58 4.77 6.65
N THR A 249 -10.57 4.99 7.49
CA THR A 249 -10.54 6.17 8.36
C THR A 249 -9.50 7.13 7.79
N PRO A 250 -9.90 8.33 7.33
CA PRO A 250 -8.93 9.35 6.94
C PRO A 250 -7.98 9.64 8.10
N GLU A 251 -6.68 9.81 7.82
CA GLU A 251 -5.67 10.08 8.86
C GLU A 251 -6.03 11.34 9.66
N GLU A 252 -5.75 11.34 10.97
CA GLU A 252 -5.93 12.54 11.80
C GLU A 252 -5.02 13.66 11.30
N VAL A 253 -5.63 14.73 10.76
CA VAL A 253 -4.91 15.86 10.18
C VAL A 253 -5.44 17.22 10.65
N ASN A 254 -4.61 18.24 10.47
CA ASN A 254 -4.97 19.64 10.64
C ASN A 254 -5.64 20.17 9.37
N LEU A 255 -6.96 20.41 9.41
CA LEU A 255 -7.75 20.83 8.26
C LEU A 255 -7.82 22.37 8.14
N PRO A 256 -7.38 22.95 7.01
CA PRO A 256 -7.66 24.35 6.70
C PRO A 256 -9.17 24.62 6.67
N VAL A 257 -9.64 25.59 7.45
CA VAL A 257 -11.03 26.04 7.40
C VAL A 257 -11.37 26.52 5.98
N GLY A 258 -12.49 26.04 5.42
CA GLY A 258 -12.92 26.30 4.05
C GLY A 258 -12.48 25.24 3.02
N SER A 259 -11.66 24.25 3.41
CA SER A 259 -11.28 23.13 2.54
C SER A 259 -12.26 21.95 2.65
N PRO A 260 -12.80 21.40 1.55
CA PRO A 260 -13.49 20.12 1.55
C PRO A 260 -12.50 18.96 1.75
N ASN A 261 -12.72 18.12 2.76
CA ASN A 261 -11.84 16.99 3.09
C ASN A 261 -12.65 15.75 3.45
N ASP A 262 -11.99 14.59 3.43
CA ASP A 262 -12.59 13.31 3.78
C ASP A 262 -12.73 13.21 5.31
N PHE A 263 -13.93 12.88 5.79
CA PHE A 263 -14.23 12.75 7.22
C PHE A 263 -14.58 11.32 7.64
N LEU A 264 -15.08 10.49 6.72
CA LEU A 264 -15.52 9.12 7.01
C LEU A 264 -15.54 8.28 5.73
N GLY A 265 -14.91 7.10 5.75
CA GLY A 265 -15.12 6.04 4.75
C GLY A 265 -15.85 4.85 5.37
N PHE A 266 -17.07 4.57 4.92
CA PHE A 266 -17.90 3.50 5.48
C PHE A 266 -18.45 2.58 4.38
N LYS A 267 -18.53 1.29 4.70
CA LYS A 267 -18.95 0.21 3.82
C LYS A 267 -20.36 -0.20 4.17
N LEU A 268 -21.15 -0.43 3.14
CA LEU A 268 -22.46 -1.06 3.22
C LEU A 268 -22.35 -2.44 2.58
N ALA A 269 -22.53 -3.52 3.35
CA ALA A 269 -22.39 -4.89 2.88
C ALA A 269 -23.71 -5.64 2.98
N ALA A 270 -24.22 -6.13 1.85
CA ALA A 270 -25.43 -6.95 1.81
C ALA A 270 -25.07 -8.42 2.09
N GLY A 271 -25.92 -9.10 2.87
CA GLY A 271 -25.84 -10.54 3.11
C GLY A 271 -26.36 -11.36 1.93
N SER A 272 -27.05 -12.46 2.22
CA SER A 272 -27.48 -13.42 1.20
C SER A 272 -28.56 -12.93 0.21
N ALA A 273 -29.12 -11.74 0.42
CA ALA A 273 -30.09 -11.12 -0.48
C ALA A 273 -29.68 -9.67 -0.77
N ALA A 274 -30.07 -9.17 -1.95
CA ALA A 274 -29.84 -7.79 -2.34
C ALA A 274 -30.58 -6.82 -1.41
N VAL A 275 -30.00 -5.65 -1.19
CA VAL A 275 -30.53 -4.62 -0.28
C VAL A 275 -30.49 -3.26 -0.96
N SER A 276 -31.59 -2.52 -0.84
CA SER A 276 -31.72 -1.13 -1.29
C SER A 276 -31.66 -0.17 -0.10
N VAL A 277 -30.73 0.78 -0.08
CA VAL A 277 -30.62 1.80 1.00
C VAL A 277 -31.27 3.11 0.55
N GLU A 278 -32.30 3.54 1.28
CA GLU A 278 -33.15 4.69 0.93
C GLU A 278 -32.66 5.99 1.59
N ALA A 279 -32.10 5.91 2.80
CA ALA A 279 -31.54 7.07 3.49
C ALA A 279 -30.41 6.71 4.45
N ILE A 280 -29.50 7.64 4.66
CA ILE A 280 -28.40 7.56 5.65
C ILE A 280 -28.36 8.86 6.43
N THR A 281 -28.29 8.78 7.75
CA THR A 281 -28.06 9.92 8.64
C THR A 281 -26.62 9.92 9.12
N LEU A 282 -25.91 11.03 8.87
CA LEU A 282 -24.57 11.26 9.40
C LEU A 282 -24.64 12.16 10.62
N THR A 283 -23.99 11.75 11.69
CA THR A 283 -23.88 12.45 12.95
C THR A 283 -22.47 13.02 13.14
N SER A 284 -22.38 14.23 13.69
CA SER A 284 -21.13 14.91 13.99
C SER A 284 -20.63 14.68 15.41
N TYR A 285 -19.33 14.44 15.53
CA TYR A 285 -18.59 14.20 16.77
C TYR A 285 -17.49 15.24 16.95
N GLY A 286 -16.87 15.26 18.13
CA GLY A 286 -15.84 16.23 18.50
C GLY A 286 -16.36 17.44 19.28
N LEU A 287 -15.44 18.30 19.70
CA LEU A 287 -15.70 19.43 20.59
C LEU A 287 -16.16 20.71 19.86
N GLY A 288 -16.03 20.76 18.53
CA GLY A 288 -16.48 21.90 17.72
C GLY A 288 -18.00 22.04 17.61
N THR A 289 -18.47 23.17 17.08
CA THR A 289 -19.91 23.40 16.89
C THR A 289 -20.38 22.63 15.66
N SER A 290 -21.41 21.79 15.80
CA SER A 290 -21.85 20.91 14.71
C SER A 290 -22.26 21.65 13.44
N THR A 291 -22.86 22.83 13.57
CA THR A 291 -23.26 23.68 12.45
C THR A 291 -22.10 24.37 11.72
N GLU A 292 -20.86 24.17 12.16
CA GLU A 292 -19.66 24.61 11.44
C GLU A 292 -19.21 23.56 10.41
N ILE A 293 -19.83 22.37 10.38
CA ILE A 293 -19.64 21.36 9.34
C ILE A 293 -20.70 21.56 8.24
N ASP A 294 -20.27 22.14 7.14
CA ASP A 294 -21.08 22.43 5.95
C ASP A 294 -20.70 21.52 4.78
N ASN A 295 -21.55 21.49 3.74
CA ASN A 295 -21.28 20.79 2.48
C ASN A 295 -20.92 19.30 2.63
N VAL A 296 -21.49 18.62 3.63
CA VAL A 296 -21.34 17.17 3.79
C VAL A 296 -21.90 16.48 2.55
N THR A 297 -21.06 15.73 1.88
CA THR A 297 -21.34 15.12 0.58
C THR A 297 -20.83 13.69 0.57
N ILE A 298 -21.67 12.75 0.12
CA ILE A 298 -21.32 11.33 0.03
C ILE A 298 -20.88 11.02 -1.40
N TYR A 299 -19.78 10.28 -1.54
CA TYR A 299 -19.20 9.84 -2.79
C TYR A 299 -19.16 8.31 -2.84
N GLN A 300 -19.40 7.75 -4.02
CA GLN A 300 -19.20 6.35 -4.35
C GLN A 300 -18.28 6.31 -5.58
N ASP A 301 -17.15 5.59 -5.49
CA ASP A 301 -16.16 5.48 -6.56
C ASP A 301 -15.72 6.86 -7.12
N GLY A 302 -15.56 7.85 -6.23
CA GLY A 302 -15.20 9.23 -6.59
C GLY A 302 -16.35 10.10 -7.13
N LEU A 303 -17.52 9.52 -7.42
CA LEU A 303 -18.69 10.23 -7.92
C LEU A 303 -19.65 10.62 -6.78
N LYS A 304 -20.12 11.87 -6.79
CA LYS A 304 -21.08 12.36 -5.80
C LYS A 304 -22.43 11.66 -5.93
N ILE A 305 -22.91 11.08 -4.82
CA ILE A 305 -24.25 10.50 -4.73
C ILE A 305 -25.17 11.37 -3.85
N GLY A 306 -26.38 11.62 -4.33
CA GLY A 306 -27.37 12.45 -3.63
C GLY A 306 -27.04 13.95 -3.61
N THR A 307 -27.61 14.64 -2.61
CA THR A 307 -27.46 16.10 -2.43
C THR A 307 -26.59 16.39 -1.22
N SER A 308 -25.73 17.41 -1.33
CA SER A 308 -24.92 17.89 -0.21
C SER A 308 -25.82 18.46 0.89
N LYS A 309 -25.46 18.24 2.15
CA LYS A 309 -26.20 18.71 3.34
C LYS A 309 -25.26 19.40 4.32
N ASN A 310 -25.80 20.33 5.09
CA ASN A 310 -25.09 20.87 6.26
C ASN A 310 -25.55 20.12 7.50
N ILE A 311 -24.66 20.00 8.49
CA ILE A 311 -25.01 19.42 9.78
C ILE A 311 -25.86 20.41 10.58
N ASN A 312 -26.95 19.94 11.15
CA ASN A 312 -27.86 20.78 11.92
C ASN A 312 -27.41 20.98 13.39
N SER A 313 -28.19 21.73 14.18
CA SER A 313 -27.92 21.97 15.60
C SER A 313 -28.09 20.73 16.49
N ASP A 314 -28.80 19.71 15.99
CA ASP A 314 -28.98 18.41 16.64
C ASP A 314 -27.84 17.44 16.29
N ARG A 315 -26.81 17.92 15.58
CA ARG A 315 -25.59 17.20 15.14
C ARG A 315 -25.80 16.23 13.98
N GLU A 316 -26.91 16.31 13.26
CA GLU A 316 -27.28 15.33 12.22
C GLU A 316 -27.40 15.97 10.82
N ALA A 317 -27.14 15.17 9.78
CA ALA A 317 -27.50 15.43 8.39
C ALA A 317 -28.12 14.18 7.77
N VAL A 318 -29.37 14.30 7.30
CA VAL A 318 -30.13 13.20 6.70
C VAL A 318 -30.04 13.25 5.18
N PHE A 319 -29.45 12.21 4.58
CA PHE A 319 -29.34 12.01 3.15
C PHE A 319 -30.44 11.06 2.70
N ASN A 320 -31.40 11.57 1.94
CA ASN A 320 -32.45 10.77 1.32
C ASN A 320 -32.10 10.57 -0.16
N PHE A 321 -32.07 9.33 -0.62
CA PHE A 321 -31.71 8.98 -1.99
C PHE A 321 -32.98 8.82 -2.82
N SER A 322 -33.12 9.62 -3.87
CA SER A 322 -34.24 9.51 -4.82
C SER A 322 -34.18 8.24 -5.66
N SER A 323 -32.95 7.76 -5.91
CA SER A 323 -32.65 6.43 -6.43
C SER A 323 -31.90 5.71 -5.30
N PRO A 324 -32.47 4.66 -4.68
CA PRO A 324 -31.81 3.94 -3.59
C PRO A 324 -30.43 3.42 -3.99
N ILE A 325 -29.53 3.30 -3.02
CA ILE A 325 -28.24 2.63 -3.24
C ILE A 325 -28.50 1.13 -3.26
N GLU A 326 -28.40 0.52 -4.43
CA GLU A 326 -28.64 -0.92 -4.62
C GLU A 326 -27.35 -1.70 -4.37
N ILE A 327 -27.42 -2.67 -3.46
CA ILE A 327 -26.30 -3.55 -3.11
C ILE A 327 -26.72 -4.98 -3.45
N ALA A 328 -26.05 -5.59 -4.42
CA ALA A 328 -26.32 -6.97 -4.80
C ALA A 328 -26.04 -7.94 -3.63
N ALA A 329 -26.72 -9.09 -3.62
CA ALA A 329 -26.48 -10.13 -2.63
C ALA A 329 -24.99 -10.54 -2.59
N ASN A 330 -24.42 -10.66 -1.40
CA ASN A 330 -23.01 -10.95 -1.15
C ASN A 330 -22.04 -9.93 -1.74
N SER A 331 -22.50 -8.70 -1.95
CA SER A 331 -21.68 -7.58 -2.43
C SER A 331 -21.65 -6.44 -1.41
N SER A 332 -20.78 -5.47 -1.66
CA SER A 332 -20.65 -4.28 -0.84
C SER A 332 -20.41 -3.02 -1.66
N VAL A 333 -20.85 -1.90 -1.13
CA VAL A 333 -20.61 -0.56 -1.68
C VAL A 333 -19.78 0.24 -0.68
N MET A 334 -18.73 0.91 -1.18
CA MET A 334 -17.84 1.76 -0.39
C MET A 334 -18.25 3.22 -0.57
N LEU A 335 -18.43 3.93 0.53
CA LEU A 335 -18.90 5.32 0.53
C LEU A 335 -17.96 6.23 1.32
N THR A 336 -17.57 7.36 0.73
CA THR A 336 -16.76 8.40 1.39
C THR A 336 -17.61 9.63 1.66
N ALA A 337 -17.71 10.06 2.92
CA ALA A 337 -18.28 11.34 3.28
C ALA A 337 -17.18 12.41 3.37
N LYS A 338 -17.27 13.42 2.51
CA LYS A 338 -16.45 14.64 2.56
C LYS A 338 -17.24 15.80 3.15
N ALA A 339 -16.58 16.72 3.85
CA ALA A 339 -17.21 17.91 4.41
C ALA A 339 -16.26 19.11 4.45
N THR A 340 -16.83 20.31 4.56
CA THR A 340 -16.09 21.57 4.67
C THR A 340 -16.35 22.21 6.03
N LEU A 341 -15.31 22.60 6.74
CA LEU A 341 -15.45 23.38 7.97
C LEU A 341 -15.61 24.87 7.64
N VAL A 342 -16.68 25.51 8.11
CA VAL A 342 -17.00 26.93 7.87
C VAL A 342 -17.16 27.65 9.20
N GLY A 343 -16.35 28.69 9.42
CA GLY A 343 -16.41 29.50 10.65
C GLY A 343 -15.77 28.87 11.89
N ALA A 344 -15.28 27.63 11.79
CA ALA A 344 -14.61 26.89 12.87
C ALA A 344 -13.40 27.65 13.44
N SER A 345 -13.24 27.60 14.76
CA SER A 345 -12.07 28.18 15.44
C SER A 345 -10.88 27.23 15.39
N ALA A 346 -9.68 27.78 15.29
CA ALA A 346 -8.46 26.96 15.29
C ALA A 346 -8.35 26.15 16.60
N SER A 347 -7.99 24.86 16.49
CA SER A 347 -7.89 23.85 17.57
C SER A 347 -9.20 23.17 17.99
N GLU A 348 -10.34 23.46 17.36
CA GLU A 348 -11.56 22.69 17.55
C GLU A 348 -11.50 21.38 16.76
N THR A 349 -12.10 20.31 17.31
CA THR A 349 -12.09 18.98 16.71
C THR A 349 -13.47 18.57 16.20
N TYR A 350 -13.49 17.90 15.04
CA TYR A 350 -14.69 17.52 14.30
C TYR A 350 -14.53 16.10 13.74
N ALA A 351 -15.58 15.29 13.75
CA ALA A 351 -15.64 14.02 13.01
C ALA A 351 -17.07 13.74 12.52
N LEU A 352 -17.22 12.82 11.57
CA LEU A 352 -18.52 12.33 11.09
C LEU A 352 -18.62 10.82 11.31
N GLY A 353 -19.85 10.33 11.51
CA GLY A 353 -20.12 8.91 11.65
C GLY A 353 -21.61 8.57 11.52
N VAL A 354 -21.93 7.30 11.34
CA VAL A 354 -23.29 6.78 11.48
C VAL A 354 -23.47 6.37 12.94
N ALA A 355 -24.44 6.95 13.66
CA ALA A 355 -24.48 6.84 15.12
C ALA A 355 -25.15 5.56 15.62
N GLU A 356 -26.19 5.10 14.92
CA GLU A 356 -26.92 3.88 15.24
C GLU A 356 -27.47 3.19 13.99
N ALA A 357 -27.85 1.91 14.11
CA ALA A 357 -28.42 1.14 13.01
C ALA A 357 -29.67 1.79 12.38
N ALA A 358 -30.46 2.52 13.18
CA ALA A 358 -31.66 3.21 12.72
C ALA A 358 -31.36 4.42 11.82
N ASP A 359 -30.12 4.91 11.80
CA ASP A 359 -29.67 5.98 10.91
C ASP A 359 -29.56 5.53 9.45
N VAL A 360 -29.65 4.23 9.17
CA VAL A 360 -29.66 3.66 7.82
C VAL A 360 -31.03 3.09 7.53
N VAL A 361 -31.75 3.73 6.61
CA VAL A 361 -33.11 3.35 6.24
C VAL A 361 -33.06 2.38 5.07
N THR A 362 -33.53 1.16 5.28
CA THR A 362 -33.57 0.10 4.27
C THR A 362 -34.72 -0.88 4.56
N GLY A 363 -35.00 -1.79 3.63
CA GLY A 363 -36.07 -2.80 3.73
C GLY A 363 -35.74 -4.03 4.60
N GLY A 364 -34.49 -4.21 5.04
CA GLY A 364 -34.06 -5.23 6.02
C GLY A 364 -33.57 -4.61 7.33
N SER A 365 -33.12 -5.39 8.33
CA SER A 365 -32.41 -4.78 9.46
C SER A 365 -30.94 -4.55 9.15
N VAL A 366 -30.37 -3.61 9.91
CA VAL A 366 -29.03 -3.08 9.77
C VAL A 366 -28.20 -3.54 10.96
N GLY A 367 -27.13 -4.28 10.68
CA GLY A 367 -26.12 -4.69 11.64
C GLY A 367 -24.85 -3.84 11.53
N GLY A 368 -23.94 -3.98 12.49
CA GLY A 368 -22.69 -3.24 12.55
C GLY A 368 -22.35 -2.79 13.97
N SER A 369 -21.08 -2.44 14.19
CA SER A 369 -20.63 -1.85 15.45
C SER A 369 -20.79 -0.33 15.37
N PHE A 370 -21.89 0.17 15.94
CA PHE A 370 -22.20 1.59 15.96
C PHE A 370 -21.68 2.27 17.25
N PRO A 371 -21.16 3.51 17.18
CA PRO A 371 -21.11 4.35 15.99
C PRO A 371 -19.98 3.97 15.02
N VAL A 372 -20.29 3.98 13.73
CA VAL A 372 -19.31 3.84 12.63
C VAL A 372 -18.75 5.23 12.36
N GLN A 373 -17.61 5.56 12.99
CA GLN A 373 -17.10 6.93 13.09
C GLN A 373 -15.69 7.08 12.52
N GLY A 374 -15.44 8.17 11.78
CA GLY A 374 -14.10 8.57 11.36
C GLY A 374 -13.27 9.20 12.50
N ASN A 375 -11.98 9.42 12.22
CA ASN A 375 -11.06 10.06 13.14
C ASN A 375 -11.44 11.53 13.42
N LEU A 376 -11.02 12.04 14.58
CA LEU A 376 -11.16 13.46 14.89
C LEU A 376 -10.19 14.29 14.04
N MET A 377 -10.72 15.30 13.37
CA MET A 377 -9.97 16.27 12.58
C MET A 377 -9.87 17.59 13.30
N THR A 378 -8.70 18.23 13.27
CA THR A 378 -8.48 19.50 13.98
C THR A 378 -8.53 20.69 13.00
N ALA A 379 -9.39 21.66 13.25
CA ALA A 379 -9.46 22.87 12.43
C ALA A 379 -8.22 23.75 12.62
N VAL A 380 -7.64 24.25 11.52
CA VAL A 380 -6.54 25.23 11.53
C VAL A 380 -6.81 26.39 10.59
N SER A 381 -6.21 27.54 10.91
CA SER A 381 -6.23 28.72 10.04
C SER A 381 -5.09 28.64 9.02
N ALA A 382 -5.41 28.29 7.77
CA ALA A 382 -4.47 28.32 6.66
C ALA A 382 -5.16 28.86 5.39
N THR A 383 -4.40 29.53 4.52
CA THR A 383 -4.90 30.01 3.23
C THR A 383 -4.57 28.97 2.16
N ILE A 384 -5.60 28.39 1.56
CA ILE A 384 -5.51 27.45 0.44
C ILE A 384 -5.84 28.14 -0.89
N GLY A 385 -5.68 27.43 -2.01
CA GLY A 385 -6.19 27.86 -3.29
C GLY A 385 -7.70 28.17 -3.27
N ALA A 386 -8.17 29.00 -4.21
CA ALA A 386 -9.57 29.27 -4.44
C ALA A 386 -9.89 29.27 -5.93
N VAL A 387 -11.10 28.84 -6.27
CA VAL A 387 -11.64 28.86 -7.64
C VAL A 387 -12.87 29.77 -7.68
N THR A 388 -13.04 30.53 -8.76
CA THR A 388 -14.24 31.33 -9.03
C THR A 388 -14.73 31.09 -10.44
N LEU A 389 -16.04 30.93 -10.60
CA LEU A 389 -16.69 30.92 -11.91
C LEU A 389 -17.18 32.33 -12.26
N THR A 390 -16.99 32.75 -13.50
CA THR A 390 -17.46 34.03 -14.04
C THR A 390 -17.99 33.87 -15.46
N SER A 391 -18.71 34.87 -15.96
CA SER A 391 -19.03 35.03 -17.38
C SER A 391 -19.72 33.82 -18.06
N PRO A 392 -20.76 33.19 -17.47
CA PRO A 392 -21.51 32.18 -18.19
C PRO A 392 -22.14 32.76 -19.46
N ASP A 393 -22.08 32.02 -20.57
CA ASP A 393 -22.80 32.36 -21.79
C ASP A 393 -24.31 32.24 -21.54
N THR A 394 -25.03 33.30 -21.82
CA THR A 394 -26.50 33.41 -21.65
C THR A 394 -27.21 33.62 -22.99
N SER A 395 -26.50 33.41 -24.11
CA SER A 395 -27.03 33.59 -25.46
C SER A 395 -27.88 32.40 -25.91
N ASN A 396 -29.14 32.38 -25.49
CA ASN A 396 -30.08 31.32 -25.89
C ASN A 396 -30.13 31.13 -27.40
N ALA A 397 -30.22 29.86 -27.83
CA ALA A 397 -30.27 29.48 -29.23
C ALA A 397 -31.46 28.54 -29.50
N THR A 398 -31.92 28.55 -30.75
CA THR A 398 -32.82 27.51 -31.28
C THR A 398 -32.01 26.67 -32.24
N VAL A 399 -32.01 25.37 -32.00
CA VAL A 399 -31.17 24.39 -32.67
C VAL A 399 -32.09 23.29 -33.15
N ASN A 400 -31.88 22.84 -34.38
CA ASN A 400 -32.72 21.79 -34.93
C ASN A 400 -32.20 20.41 -34.53
N PHE A 401 -33.06 19.39 -34.62
CA PHE A 401 -32.61 18.01 -34.44
C PHE A 401 -31.49 17.64 -35.43
N GLY A 402 -30.54 16.84 -34.95
CA GLY A 402 -29.38 16.35 -35.69
C GLY A 402 -28.25 17.37 -35.90
N GLU A 403 -28.33 18.60 -35.34
CA GLU A 403 -27.19 19.52 -35.39
C GLU A 403 -26.04 19.02 -34.48
N ASP A 404 -24.87 18.85 -35.10
CA ASP A 404 -23.61 18.48 -34.43
C ASP A 404 -22.89 19.71 -33.85
N ASN A 405 -22.01 19.46 -32.87
CA ASN A 405 -21.09 20.44 -32.30
C ASN A 405 -21.78 21.70 -31.75
N VAL A 406 -22.95 21.52 -31.14
CA VAL A 406 -23.72 22.61 -30.57
C VAL A 406 -23.10 23.01 -29.24
N LEU A 407 -22.76 24.29 -29.08
CA LEU A 407 -22.27 24.83 -27.81
C LEU A 407 -23.43 24.88 -26.80
N LEU A 408 -23.36 24.04 -25.77
CA LEU A 408 -24.40 23.84 -24.76
C LEU A 408 -24.20 24.72 -23.52
N ALA A 409 -22.95 24.95 -23.13
CA ALA A 409 -22.58 25.84 -22.04
C ALA A 409 -21.17 26.38 -22.24
N SER A 410 -20.92 27.60 -21.74
CA SER A 410 -19.60 28.22 -21.74
C SER A 410 -19.48 29.09 -20.50
N PHE A 411 -18.34 29.05 -19.81
CA PHE A 411 -18.06 29.93 -18.67
C PHE A 411 -16.55 30.08 -18.45
N THR A 412 -16.15 31.05 -17.64
CA THR A 412 -14.75 31.30 -17.28
C THR A 412 -14.46 30.80 -15.88
N LEU A 413 -13.39 30.03 -15.71
CA LEU A 413 -12.87 29.59 -14.43
C LEU A 413 -11.57 30.32 -14.11
N THR A 414 -11.47 30.94 -12.93
CA THR A 414 -10.26 31.62 -12.47
C THR A 414 -9.76 31.01 -11.17
N THR A 415 -8.46 30.71 -11.09
CA THR A 415 -7.80 30.26 -9.86
C THR A 415 -7.12 31.41 -9.14
N SER A 416 -7.00 31.32 -7.82
CA SER A 416 -6.23 32.28 -7.02
C SER A 416 -4.72 32.14 -7.25
N SER A 417 -3.93 33.15 -6.87
CA SER A 417 -2.46 33.12 -6.97
C SER A 417 -1.75 32.34 -5.85
N THR A 418 -2.49 31.57 -5.03
CA THR A 418 -1.96 30.85 -3.87
C THR A 418 -1.14 29.62 -4.27
N GLU A 419 -1.71 28.70 -5.05
CA GLU A 419 -1.07 27.43 -5.44
C GLU A 419 -1.65 26.89 -6.76
N PRO A 420 -0.92 26.03 -7.50
CA PRO A 420 -1.47 25.26 -8.61
C PRO A 420 -2.52 24.25 -8.11
N LEU A 421 -3.52 23.96 -8.95
CA LEU A 421 -4.60 23.03 -8.63
C LEU A 421 -4.61 21.87 -9.61
N LEU A 422 -4.99 20.69 -9.14
CA LEU A 422 -5.44 19.58 -9.98
C LEU A 422 -6.95 19.63 -10.03
N TRP A 423 -7.53 19.61 -11.23
CA TRP A 423 -8.97 19.47 -11.44
C TRP A 423 -9.27 18.00 -11.73
N GLU A 424 -10.04 17.35 -10.87
CA GLU A 424 -10.29 15.90 -10.94
C GLU A 424 -11.56 15.58 -11.71
N THR A 425 -12.68 16.21 -11.36
CA THR A 425 -13.98 15.97 -12.02
C THR A 425 -14.80 17.24 -12.15
N ALA A 426 -15.70 17.25 -13.13
CA ALA A 426 -16.68 18.32 -13.33
C ALA A 426 -18.07 17.73 -13.62
N ARG A 427 -19.05 18.04 -12.79
CA ARG A 427 -20.44 17.63 -13.00
C ARG A 427 -21.35 18.85 -13.22
N LEU A 428 -22.17 18.78 -14.27
CA LEU A 428 -23.22 19.76 -14.56
C LEU A 428 -24.57 19.08 -14.58
N ARG A 429 -25.62 19.87 -14.34
CA ARG A 429 -27.01 19.41 -14.34
C ARG A 429 -27.79 20.05 -15.47
N ASN A 430 -28.64 19.27 -16.13
CA ASN A 430 -29.57 19.73 -17.14
C ASN A 430 -30.88 20.23 -16.48
N GLY A 431 -31.08 21.54 -16.50
CA GLY A 431 -32.30 22.25 -16.09
C GLY A 431 -33.41 22.23 -17.15
N GLY A 432 -33.09 21.79 -18.36
CA GLY A 432 -34.02 21.71 -19.48
C GLY A 432 -35.12 20.67 -19.31
N THR A 433 -36.05 20.64 -20.27
CA THR A 433 -37.16 19.68 -20.28
C THR A 433 -36.75 18.28 -20.75
N ASN A 434 -35.55 18.13 -21.31
CA ASN A 434 -35.00 16.82 -21.65
C ASN A 434 -34.53 16.05 -20.40
N ASN A 435 -34.75 14.73 -20.38
CA ASN A 435 -34.44 13.86 -19.25
C ASN A 435 -33.32 12.83 -19.52
N ALA A 436 -33.01 12.49 -20.79
CA ALA A 436 -31.87 11.67 -21.27
C ALA A 436 -31.90 11.58 -22.83
N ASP A 437 -30.84 11.04 -23.46
CA ASP A 437 -30.75 10.53 -24.86
C ASP A 437 -30.86 11.52 -26.04
N VAL A 438 -31.11 12.81 -25.78
CA VAL A 438 -31.25 13.83 -26.83
C VAL A 438 -29.95 14.58 -27.10
N VAL A 439 -28.98 14.49 -26.19
CA VAL A 439 -27.66 15.06 -26.38
C VAL A 439 -26.66 13.94 -26.27
N ASN A 440 -25.92 13.72 -27.35
CA ASN A 440 -24.92 12.67 -27.47
C ASN A 440 -23.54 13.31 -27.63
N ASN A 441 -22.50 12.49 -27.44
CA ASN A 441 -21.11 12.89 -27.69
C ASN A 441 -20.75 14.21 -26.97
N LEU A 442 -21.13 14.36 -25.70
CA LEU A 442 -20.76 15.54 -24.95
C LEU A 442 -19.26 15.57 -24.75
N ARG A 443 -18.66 16.73 -25.00
CA ARG A 443 -17.25 16.98 -24.71
C ARG A 443 -17.06 18.29 -23.97
N ILE A 444 -16.02 18.32 -23.16
CA ILE A 444 -15.57 19.53 -22.46
C ILE A 444 -14.23 19.95 -23.03
N GLU A 445 -14.17 21.21 -23.45
CA GLU A 445 -12.95 21.87 -23.91
C GLU A 445 -12.51 22.89 -22.85
N VAL A 446 -11.22 22.92 -22.54
CA VAL A 446 -10.59 23.89 -21.65
C VAL A 446 -9.55 24.67 -22.43
N ASP A 447 -9.75 25.98 -22.57
CA ASP A 447 -8.97 26.87 -23.45
C ASP A 447 -8.87 26.40 -24.92
N GLY A 448 -9.87 25.63 -25.37
CA GLY A 448 -9.97 25.08 -26.72
C GLY A 448 -9.32 23.70 -26.90
N ASP A 449 -8.70 23.14 -25.85
CA ASP A 449 -8.21 21.76 -25.86
C ASP A 449 -9.29 20.83 -25.31
N VAL A 450 -9.60 19.74 -26.03
CA VAL A 450 -10.53 18.70 -25.57
C VAL A 450 -9.92 17.95 -24.39
N VAL A 451 -10.61 17.95 -23.24
CA VAL A 451 -10.16 17.28 -22.01
C VAL A 451 -10.85 15.94 -21.82
N ASP A 452 -12.16 15.89 -22.11
CA ASP A 452 -12.97 14.68 -22.05
C ASP A 452 -14.06 14.74 -23.12
N GLU A 453 -14.40 13.61 -23.72
CA GLU A 453 -15.34 13.49 -24.86
C GLU A 453 -16.10 12.16 -24.85
N GLY A 454 -17.19 12.08 -25.62
CA GLY A 454 -18.05 10.89 -25.64
C GLY A 454 -18.91 10.70 -24.39
N VAL A 455 -19.00 11.73 -23.53
CA VAL A 455 -19.78 11.68 -22.29
C VAL A 455 -21.28 11.72 -22.60
N SER A 456 -22.08 11.01 -21.79
CA SER A 456 -23.54 10.94 -21.94
C SER A 456 -24.26 11.64 -20.78
N LEU A 457 -25.47 12.14 -21.06
CA LEU A 457 -26.36 12.71 -20.04
C LEU A 457 -27.17 11.58 -19.37
N VAL A 458 -26.96 11.35 -18.08
CA VAL A 458 -27.64 10.29 -17.29
C VAL A 458 -28.35 10.93 -16.10
N ASP A 459 -29.65 10.67 -15.94
CA ASP A 459 -30.47 11.20 -14.84
C ASP A 459 -30.38 12.74 -14.65
N LYS A 460 -30.33 13.48 -15.77
CA LYS A 460 -30.09 14.94 -15.86
C LYS A 460 -28.69 15.41 -15.46
N TYR A 461 -27.73 14.52 -15.23
CA TYR A 461 -26.35 14.92 -14.95
C TYR A 461 -25.40 14.50 -16.07
N VAL A 462 -24.42 15.34 -16.32
CA VAL A 462 -23.25 15.02 -17.16
C VAL A 462 -22.02 15.07 -16.24
N ASN A 463 -21.20 14.02 -16.27
CA ASN A 463 -20.00 13.89 -15.45
C ASN A 463 -18.78 13.79 -16.36
N PHE A 464 -17.90 14.77 -16.29
CA PHE A 464 -16.63 14.78 -17.02
C PHE A 464 -15.48 14.35 -16.09
N ASP A 465 -14.62 13.45 -16.58
CA ASP A 465 -13.33 13.13 -15.97
C ASP A 465 -12.28 14.12 -16.47
N MET A 466 -11.69 14.89 -15.56
CA MET A 466 -10.71 15.89 -15.93
C MET A 466 -9.28 15.34 -15.91
N GLY A 467 -9.08 14.05 -15.60
CA GLY A 467 -7.78 13.39 -15.68
C GLY A 467 -6.70 14.02 -14.79
N ASN A 468 -7.10 14.67 -13.69
CA ASN A 468 -6.23 15.51 -12.85
C ASN A 468 -5.57 16.67 -13.62
N LEU A 469 -6.33 17.37 -14.47
CA LEU A 469 -5.85 18.52 -15.25
C LEU A 469 -5.15 19.54 -14.35
N LEU A 470 -3.87 19.79 -14.61
CA LEU A 470 -3.05 20.75 -13.87
C LEU A 470 -3.37 22.19 -14.30
N ILE A 471 -3.91 22.97 -13.37
CA ILE A 471 -4.18 24.40 -13.55
C ILE A 471 -3.10 25.21 -12.84
N ALA A 472 -2.46 26.13 -13.56
CA ALA A 472 -1.48 27.03 -12.97
C ALA A 472 -2.14 27.98 -11.95
N LYS A 473 -1.34 28.47 -10.99
CA LYS A 473 -1.84 29.45 -10.00
C LYS A 473 -2.13 30.80 -10.65
N GLY A 474 -3.27 31.40 -10.33
CA GLY A 474 -3.68 32.70 -10.86
C GLY A 474 -4.17 32.65 -12.31
N ASP A 475 -4.42 31.46 -12.84
CA ASP A 475 -4.78 31.27 -14.24
C ASP A 475 -6.26 31.55 -14.48
N THR A 476 -6.61 31.83 -15.74
CA THR A 476 -8.00 32.08 -16.16
C THR A 476 -8.26 31.29 -17.43
N LEU A 477 -9.13 30.28 -17.29
CA LEU A 477 -9.45 29.32 -18.33
C LEU A 477 -10.87 29.55 -18.85
N THR A 478 -11.08 29.33 -20.13
CA THR A 478 -12.41 29.22 -20.74
C THR A 478 -12.81 27.74 -20.75
N VAL A 479 -14.03 27.45 -20.30
CA VAL A 479 -14.59 26.09 -20.29
C VAL A 479 -15.80 26.09 -21.20
N ASP A 480 -15.74 25.30 -22.27
CA ASP A 480 -16.81 25.16 -23.26
C ASP A 480 -17.30 23.72 -23.29
N ILE A 481 -18.62 23.53 -23.28
CA ILE A 481 -19.26 22.22 -23.38
C ILE A 481 -20.02 22.15 -24.69
N TYR A 482 -19.65 21.19 -25.52
CA TYR A 482 -20.32 20.89 -26.79
C TYR A 482 -21.04 19.55 -26.70
N GLY A 483 -22.05 19.37 -27.55
CA GLY A 483 -22.67 18.08 -27.79
C GLY A 483 -23.46 18.04 -29.08
N ASP A 484 -23.77 16.84 -29.53
CA ASP A 484 -24.53 16.57 -30.74
C ASP A 484 -26.00 16.37 -30.37
N ILE A 485 -26.91 17.01 -31.10
CA ILE A 485 -28.34 17.02 -30.78
C ILE A 485 -29.06 15.90 -31.51
N GLY A 486 -29.55 14.90 -30.78
CA GLY A 486 -30.42 13.85 -31.29
C GLY A 486 -31.88 14.30 -31.50
N VAL A 487 -32.76 13.31 -31.71
CA VAL A 487 -34.20 13.56 -31.98
C VAL A 487 -35.01 13.60 -30.68
N ALA A 488 -35.90 14.59 -30.53
CA ALA A 488 -36.74 14.76 -29.34
C ALA A 488 -38.15 15.28 -29.67
N SER A 489 -38.91 15.69 -28.65
CA SER A 489 -40.13 16.50 -28.87
C SER A 489 -39.76 17.97 -29.15
N VAL A 490 -40.47 18.60 -30.08
CA VAL A 490 -40.29 20.03 -30.41
C VAL A 490 -40.51 20.90 -29.19
N ASN A 491 -39.70 21.95 -29.05
CA ASN A 491 -39.61 22.86 -27.91
C ASN A 491 -39.05 22.24 -26.64
N ASN A 492 -38.52 21.01 -26.69
CA ASN A 492 -37.69 20.54 -25.60
C ASN A 492 -36.46 21.43 -25.45
N THR A 493 -35.93 21.53 -24.23
CA THR A 493 -34.75 22.35 -23.97
C THR A 493 -33.60 21.56 -23.34
N VAL A 494 -32.39 22.01 -23.62
CA VAL A 494 -31.15 21.63 -22.93
C VAL A 494 -30.59 22.90 -22.30
N ASP A 495 -30.22 22.82 -21.03
CA ASP A 495 -29.77 23.96 -20.23
C ASP A 495 -28.85 23.45 -19.12
N LEU A 496 -27.54 23.53 -19.33
CA LEU A 496 -26.55 23.01 -18.39
C LEU A 496 -26.14 24.09 -17.38
N TYR A 497 -26.15 23.76 -16.10
CA TYR A 497 -25.74 24.64 -15.00
C TYR A 497 -25.05 23.86 -13.87
N VAL A 498 -24.42 24.56 -12.93
CA VAL A 498 -23.70 23.96 -11.80
C VAL A 498 -24.63 23.86 -10.59
N ASP A 499 -25.13 22.67 -10.26
CA ASP A 499 -26.14 22.48 -9.20
C ASP A 499 -25.55 22.68 -7.79
N SER A 500 -24.27 22.38 -7.58
CA SER A 500 -23.55 22.58 -6.32
C SER A 500 -22.07 22.86 -6.54
N ALA A 501 -21.45 23.67 -5.68
CA ALA A 501 -20.01 23.93 -5.71
C ALA A 501 -19.16 22.66 -5.47
N SER A 502 -19.76 21.62 -4.87
CA SER A 502 -19.16 20.30 -4.66
C SER A 502 -19.21 19.38 -5.90
N ASP A 503 -19.89 19.82 -6.97
CA ASP A 503 -19.98 19.06 -8.23
C ASP A 503 -18.69 19.19 -9.06
N PHE A 504 -17.78 20.06 -8.64
CA PHE A 504 -16.44 20.20 -9.18
C PHE A 504 -15.44 19.86 -8.09
N ILE A 505 -14.46 19.01 -8.41
CA ILE A 505 -13.46 18.56 -7.44
C ILE A 505 -12.11 19.11 -7.84
N PHE A 506 -11.50 19.88 -6.94
CA PHE A 506 -10.14 20.40 -7.09
C PHE A 506 -9.28 20.02 -5.89
N MET A 507 -8.01 19.72 -6.15
CA MET A 507 -6.99 19.45 -5.14
C MET A 507 -5.85 20.46 -5.25
N GLY A 508 -5.46 21.08 -4.14
CA GLY A 508 -4.27 21.95 -4.09
C GLY A 508 -3.00 21.11 -4.19
N GLN A 509 -2.18 21.33 -5.22
CA GLN A 509 -0.98 20.52 -5.43
C GLN A 509 0.10 20.79 -4.38
N THR A 510 0.12 21.98 -3.76
CA THR A 510 1.18 22.34 -2.81
C THR A 510 0.92 21.78 -1.43
N TYR A 511 -0.35 21.79 -0.99
CA TYR A 511 -0.70 21.39 0.37
C TYR A 511 -1.53 20.10 0.46
N GLY A 512 -2.01 19.55 -0.66
CA GLY A 512 -2.76 18.30 -0.68
C GLY A 512 -4.16 18.41 -0.06
N PHE A 513 -4.73 19.62 -0.03
CA PHE A 513 -6.06 19.87 0.53
C PHE A 513 -7.05 20.24 -0.58
N GLY A 514 -8.31 19.82 -0.42
CA GLY A 514 -9.37 20.12 -1.38
C GLY A 514 -9.63 21.63 -1.49
N VAL A 515 -9.98 22.08 -2.69
CA VAL A 515 -10.33 23.48 -2.99
C VAL A 515 -11.74 23.55 -3.54
N GLN A 516 -12.57 24.42 -2.96
CA GLN A 516 -13.96 24.62 -3.38
C GLN A 516 -14.14 25.89 -4.22
N ILE A 517 -15.14 25.88 -5.11
CA ILE A 517 -15.57 27.07 -5.84
C ILE A 517 -16.18 28.07 -4.83
N SER A 518 -15.67 29.31 -4.86
CA SER A 518 -16.02 30.36 -3.89
C SER A 518 -17.45 30.86 -4.02
N SER A 519 -18.02 30.80 -5.23
CA SER A 519 -19.41 31.16 -5.53
C SER A 519 -19.82 30.61 -6.88
N ILE A 520 -21.00 29.99 -6.93
CA ILE A 520 -21.65 29.52 -8.16
C ILE A 520 -22.91 30.32 -8.53
N ALA A 521 -23.31 31.30 -7.71
CA ALA A 521 -24.59 32.02 -7.79
C ALA A 521 -24.95 32.76 -9.10
N ILE A 522 -24.05 32.74 -10.09
CA ILE A 522 -24.29 33.29 -11.43
C ILE A 522 -24.64 32.20 -12.45
N PHE A 523 -24.56 30.93 -12.06
CA PHE A 523 -24.64 29.76 -12.93
C PHE A 523 -25.13 28.53 -12.14
N ASP A 524 -26.00 28.72 -11.14
CA ASP A 524 -26.45 27.67 -10.19
C ASP A 524 -27.92 27.28 -10.28
N ALA A 525 -28.66 27.86 -11.22
CA ALA A 525 -30.02 27.46 -11.51
C ALA A 525 -30.30 27.30 -13.01
N ALA A 526 -31.35 26.54 -13.31
CA ALA A 526 -31.88 26.44 -14.66
C ALA A 526 -32.21 27.83 -15.23
N GLY A 527 -31.68 28.13 -16.41
CA GLY A 527 -31.83 29.40 -17.13
C GLY A 527 -30.79 30.46 -16.79
N ASP A 528 -29.88 30.22 -15.83
CA ASP A 528 -28.73 31.11 -15.59
C ASP A 528 -27.65 30.96 -16.67
N GLY A 529 -27.66 29.82 -17.37
CA GLY A 529 -26.82 29.51 -18.51
C GLY A 529 -27.48 29.75 -19.86
N LYS A 530 -26.90 29.12 -20.87
CA LYS A 530 -27.41 29.08 -22.23
C LYS A 530 -28.52 28.03 -22.33
N THR A 531 -29.73 28.47 -22.67
CA THR A 531 -30.82 27.55 -23.00
C THR A 531 -30.86 27.28 -24.51
N ILE A 532 -30.71 26.01 -24.88
CA ILE A 532 -30.91 25.50 -26.24
C ILE A 532 -32.34 25.01 -26.36
N THR A 533 -33.13 25.60 -27.27
CA THR A 533 -34.49 25.14 -27.59
C THR A 533 -34.46 24.31 -28.85
N LEU A 534 -34.98 23.09 -28.76
CA LEU A 534 -34.98 22.14 -29.86
C LEU A 534 -36.16 22.41 -30.81
N ALA A 535 -35.86 22.51 -32.10
CA ALA A 535 -36.84 22.56 -33.16
C ALA A 535 -36.78 21.26 -33.99
N SER A 536 -37.93 20.81 -34.50
CA SER A 536 -37.95 19.81 -35.57
C SER A 536 -38.13 20.51 -36.90
N ALA A 537 -37.42 20.03 -37.91
CA ALA A 537 -37.91 20.07 -39.28
C ALA A 537 -38.85 18.88 -39.52
N ASP A 538 -39.51 18.87 -40.68
CA ASP A 538 -40.44 17.78 -41.06
C ASP A 538 -39.72 16.41 -41.18
N PHE A 539 -38.40 16.40 -41.39
CA PHE A 539 -37.55 15.20 -41.46
C PHE A 539 -36.17 15.43 -40.80
N THR A 540 -35.59 14.40 -40.19
CA THR A 540 -34.28 14.45 -39.54
C THR A 540 -33.35 13.36 -40.06
N ILE A 541 -32.09 13.72 -40.30
CA ILE A 541 -30.98 12.81 -40.60
C ILE A 541 -29.92 12.90 -39.51
N ASP A 542 -29.16 11.82 -39.28
CA ASP A 542 -28.05 11.81 -38.30
C ASP A 542 -27.02 10.73 -38.68
N MET A 543 -25.76 10.90 -38.25
CA MET A 543 -24.69 9.90 -38.37
C MET A 543 -24.10 9.62 -36.98
N ASP A 544 -24.32 8.40 -36.47
CA ASP A 544 -23.86 7.97 -35.16
C ASP A 544 -22.34 7.71 -35.16
N LYS A 545 -21.59 8.72 -34.74
CA LYS A 545 -20.13 8.65 -34.56
C LYS A 545 -19.71 7.87 -33.32
N THR A 546 -20.63 7.53 -32.41
CA THR A 546 -20.33 6.63 -31.29
C THR A 546 -20.30 5.17 -31.76
N ALA A 547 -21.23 4.80 -32.66
CA ALA A 547 -21.20 3.51 -33.35
C ALA A 547 -20.06 3.43 -34.39
N THR A 548 -19.76 4.55 -35.05
CA THR A 548 -18.74 4.63 -36.12
C THR A 548 -17.74 5.80 -35.92
N PRO A 549 -16.88 5.74 -34.88
CA PRO A 549 -15.87 6.77 -34.63
C PRO A 549 -14.73 6.74 -35.65
N SER A 550 -13.91 7.80 -35.66
CA SER A 550 -12.64 7.80 -36.38
C SER A 550 -11.74 6.69 -35.85
N ARG A 551 -11.16 5.89 -36.75
CA ARG A 551 -10.36 4.71 -36.39
C ARG A 551 -9.45 4.28 -37.52
N ASP A 552 -8.46 3.47 -37.18
CA ASP A 552 -7.68 2.74 -38.16
C ASP A 552 -8.48 1.52 -38.66
N VAL A 553 -8.39 1.25 -39.96
CA VAL A 553 -8.97 0.08 -40.62
C VAL A 553 -7.89 -0.62 -41.45
N GLN A 554 -7.98 -1.94 -41.56
CA GLN A 554 -7.01 -2.72 -42.30
C GLN A 554 -7.45 -2.90 -43.76
N SER A 555 -6.50 -2.81 -44.69
CA SER A 555 -6.75 -3.17 -46.10
C SER A 555 -7.13 -4.65 -46.25
N GLY A 556 -7.94 -4.98 -47.25
CA GLY A 556 -8.40 -6.36 -47.49
C GLY A 556 -9.57 -6.81 -46.62
N THR A 557 -10.15 -5.90 -45.83
CA THR A 557 -11.29 -6.19 -44.95
C THR A 557 -12.60 -6.01 -45.72
N ASP A 558 -13.48 -7.02 -45.64
CA ASP A 558 -14.84 -6.99 -46.18
C ASP A 558 -15.82 -6.38 -45.16
N ASP A 559 -16.95 -5.83 -45.63
CA ASP A 559 -18.03 -5.27 -44.80
C ASP A 559 -17.59 -4.18 -43.79
N VAL A 560 -16.58 -3.38 -44.13
CA VAL A 560 -16.11 -2.26 -43.30
C VAL A 560 -17.22 -1.22 -43.15
N VAL A 561 -17.70 -1.03 -41.92
CA VAL A 561 -18.72 -0.02 -41.60
C VAL A 561 -18.06 1.37 -41.52
N LEU A 562 -18.33 2.20 -42.51
CA LEU A 562 -17.81 3.57 -42.59
C LEU A 562 -18.72 4.61 -41.92
N ALA A 563 -20.04 4.36 -41.87
CA ALA A 563 -20.99 5.24 -41.22
C ALA A 563 -22.21 4.47 -40.70
N THR A 564 -22.77 4.92 -39.58
CA THR A 564 -24.08 4.51 -39.09
C THR A 564 -25.04 5.68 -39.26
N ILE A 565 -26.02 5.59 -40.14
CA ILE A 565 -26.91 6.67 -40.58
C ILE A 565 -28.31 6.44 -40.02
N SER A 566 -28.93 7.47 -39.47
CA SER A 566 -30.29 7.42 -38.93
C SER A 566 -31.23 8.37 -39.68
N PHE A 567 -32.46 7.91 -39.95
CA PHE A 567 -33.53 8.67 -40.60
C PHE A 567 -34.77 8.70 -39.71
N THR A 568 -35.36 9.88 -39.53
CA THR A 568 -36.63 10.06 -38.79
C THR A 568 -37.56 11.01 -39.52
N SER A 569 -38.79 10.56 -39.81
CA SER A 569 -39.87 11.47 -40.24
C SER A 569 -40.59 12.03 -39.01
N ASN A 570 -40.68 13.34 -38.86
CA ASN A 570 -41.19 13.95 -37.62
C ASN A 570 -42.66 14.39 -37.70
N GLY A 571 -43.15 14.74 -38.90
CA GLY A 571 -44.49 15.32 -39.09
C GLY A 571 -45.60 14.31 -39.34
N GLU A 572 -45.31 13.31 -40.19
CA GLU A 572 -46.25 12.30 -40.69
C GLU A 572 -45.48 11.04 -41.12
N ASP A 573 -46.19 9.94 -41.43
CA ASP A 573 -45.56 8.80 -42.09
C ASP A 573 -44.98 9.29 -43.42
N ALA A 574 -43.80 8.83 -43.80
CA ALA A 574 -43.12 9.31 -44.99
C ALA A 574 -42.39 8.20 -45.73
N THR A 575 -42.21 8.39 -47.02
CA THR A 575 -41.45 7.49 -47.87
C THR A 575 -40.24 8.22 -48.44
N ILE A 576 -39.03 7.72 -48.16
CA ILE A 576 -37.83 8.06 -48.93
C ILE A 576 -38.00 7.34 -50.27
N ASN A 577 -38.22 8.09 -51.34
CA ASN A 577 -38.44 7.51 -52.67
C ASN A 577 -37.12 7.08 -53.33
N ASP A 578 -36.08 7.90 -53.12
CA ASP A 578 -34.72 7.65 -53.56
C ASP A 578 -33.74 8.56 -52.79
N ILE A 579 -32.49 8.13 -52.72
CA ILE A 579 -31.34 8.98 -52.35
C ILE A 579 -30.59 9.24 -53.63
N SER A 580 -30.82 10.43 -54.19
CA SER A 580 -30.38 10.81 -55.53
C SER A 580 -28.95 11.32 -55.54
N ASN A 581 -28.28 11.08 -56.66
CA ASN A 581 -27.07 11.80 -57.05
C ASN A 581 -27.44 12.71 -58.23
N THR A 582 -27.54 14.02 -57.99
CA THR A 582 -27.90 14.97 -59.06
C THR A 582 -26.78 15.05 -60.08
N ALA A 583 -27.04 14.56 -61.30
CA ALA A 583 -26.05 14.51 -62.38
C ALA A 583 -25.43 15.90 -62.71
N GLY A 584 -24.13 16.06 -62.42
CA GLY A 584 -23.32 17.20 -62.87
C GLY A 584 -22.84 18.17 -61.77
N THR A 585 -23.15 17.90 -60.50
CA THR A 585 -22.53 18.48 -59.31
C THR A 585 -21.82 17.37 -58.52
N ASP A 586 -20.88 17.74 -57.66
CA ASP A 586 -20.26 16.82 -56.70
C ASP A 586 -21.41 16.34 -55.82
N GLY A 587 -21.83 15.08 -55.99
CA GLY A 587 -23.13 14.60 -55.51
C GLY A 587 -23.34 14.79 -54.02
N ASP A 588 -24.59 14.90 -53.60
CA ASP A 588 -25.01 15.22 -52.23
C ASP A 588 -24.91 14.01 -51.26
N PHE A 589 -24.52 12.83 -51.74
CA PHE A 589 -24.18 11.66 -50.92
C PHE A 589 -22.88 11.05 -51.45
N TYR A 590 -21.81 11.03 -50.66
CA TYR A 590 -20.49 10.64 -51.15
C TYR A 590 -19.54 10.10 -50.07
N ILE A 591 -18.53 9.35 -50.51
CA ILE A 591 -17.32 9.01 -49.75
C ILE A 591 -16.16 9.79 -50.33
N SER A 592 -15.35 10.41 -49.48
CA SER A 592 -14.14 11.15 -49.87
C SER A 592 -12.97 10.92 -48.92
N GLY A 593 -11.77 11.24 -49.36
CA GLY A 593 -10.57 11.24 -48.51
C GLY A 593 -9.27 11.40 -49.28
N THR A 594 -8.15 10.97 -48.72
CA THR A 594 -6.81 11.13 -49.30
C THR A 594 -6.30 9.82 -49.92
N GLY A 595 -5.59 9.92 -51.04
CA GLY A 595 -4.88 8.78 -51.66
C GLY A 595 -5.75 7.86 -52.52
N LEU A 596 -7.08 7.94 -52.38
CA LEU A 596 -8.05 7.05 -53.01
C LEU A 596 -7.97 6.96 -54.56
N ALA A 597 -7.97 5.73 -55.07
CA ALA A 597 -8.14 5.36 -56.47
C ALA A 597 -9.43 4.56 -56.71
N ILE A 598 -9.88 4.58 -57.98
CA ILE A 598 -11.22 4.17 -58.42
C ILE A 598 -11.60 2.69 -58.20
N THR A 599 -10.63 1.83 -57.88
CA THR A 599 -10.81 0.37 -57.73
C THR A 599 -10.39 -0.15 -56.36
N GLU A 600 -10.11 0.75 -55.40
CA GLU A 600 -9.64 0.37 -54.06
C GLU A 600 -10.78 0.02 -53.10
N VAL A 601 -12.00 0.47 -53.38
CA VAL A 601 -13.19 0.22 -52.58
C VAL A 601 -14.29 -0.35 -53.46
N SER A 602 -15.02 -1.34 -52.96
CA SER A 602 -16.11 -1.99 -53.69
C SER A 602 -17.26 -2.38 -52.75
N ASN A 603 -18.31 -3.01 -53.30
CA ASN A 603 -19.45 -3.54 -52.56
C ASN A 603 -20.14 -2.51 -51.63
N PHE A 604 -20.56 -1.38 -52.21
CA PHE A 604 -21.25 -0.33 -51.47
C PHE A 604 -22.68 -0.79 -51.12
N GLU A 605 -22.95 -0.94 -49.83
CA GLU A 605 -24.22 -1.47 -49.34
C GLU A 605 -24.72 -0.66 -48.14
N LEU A 606 -26.04 -0.44 -48.06
CA LEU A 606 -26.70 0.15 -46.89
C LEU A 606 -27.52 -0.93 -46.19
N ARG A 607 -27.19 -1.24 -44.93
CA ARG A 607 -27.83 -2.31 -44.16
C ARG A 607 -28.70 -1.76 -43.03
N ASP A 608 -29.98 -2.06 -43.03
CA ASP A 608 -30.90 -1.77 -41.92
C ASP A 608 -30.52 -2.60 -40.68
N THR A 609 -30.22 -1.94 -39.56
CA THR A 609 -29.66 -2.59 -38.37
C THR A 609 -30.67 -3.46 -37.63
N ASP A 610 -31.96 -3.11 -37.68
CA ASP A 610 -33.04 -3.80 -36.98
C ASP A 610 -33.47 -5.07 -37.71
N THR A 611 -33.54 -4.99 -39.03
CA THR A 611 -34.08 -6.08 -39.88
C THR A 611 -32.99 -6.89 -40.57
N GLY A 612 -31.78 -6.33 -40.72
CA GLY A 612 -30.69 -6.90 -41.49
C GLY A 612 -30.90 -6.86 -43.01
N VAL A 613 -31.91 -6.12 -43.51
CA VAL A 613 -32.14 -5.92 -44.94
C VAL A 613 -31.02 -5.08 -45.54
N ILE A 614 -30.55 -5.46 -46.73
CA ILE A 614 -29.48 -4.78 -47.47
C ILE A 614 -30.10 -4.09 -48.69
N TYR A 615 -29.73 -2.82 -48.90
CA TYR A 615 -30.07 -2.01 -50.06
C TYR A 615 -28.80 -1.77 -50.88
N ASP A 616 -28.87 -2.05 -52.18
CA ASP A 616 -27.74 -1.86 -53.10
C ASP A 616 -27.48 -0.35 -53.30
N ILE A 617 -26.25 0.10 -53.05
CA ILE A 617 -25.84 1.47 -53.33
C ILE A 617 -25.14 1.51 -54.68
N THR A 618 -25.64 2.36 -55.57
CA THR A 618 -25.00 2.66 -56.85
C THR A 618 -23.90 3.70 -56.63
N GLU A 619 -22.66 3.33 -56.92
CA GLU A 619 -21.50 4.20 -56.84
C GLU A 619 -21.15 4.84 -58.19
N THR A 620 -20.58 6.03 -58.18
CA THR A 620 -19.97 6.67 -59.34
C THR A 620 -18.75 7.45 -58.89
N VAL A 621 -17.60 7.21 -59.52
CA VAL A 621 -16.35 7.93 -59.23
C VAL A 621 -16.54 9.43 -59.38
N SER A 622 -16.18 10.20 -58.35
CA SER A 622 -16.24 11.66 -58.38
C SER A 622 -15.12 12.24 -59.26
N THR A 623 -15.42 13.31 -60.00
CA THR A 623 -14.46 13.94 -60.96
C THR A 623 -13.73 15.17 -60.39
N THR A 624 -14.00 15.48 -59.13
CA THR A 624 -13.81 16.79 -58.48
C THR A 624 -13.36 16.63 -57.03
N LEU A 625 -13.85 15.58 -56.37
CA LEU A 625 -13.36 15.09 -55.08
C LEU A 625 -12.71 13.71 -55.26
N PRO A 626 -11.60 13.39 -54.58
CA PRO A 626 -11.07 12.03 -54.52
C PRO A 626 -12.05 11.12 -53.75
N GLY A 627 -12.77 10.24 -54.47
CA GLY A 627 -13.71 9.28 -53.88
C GLY A 627 -14.91 8.90 -54.79
N TRP A 628 -16.03 8.53 -54.17
CA TRP A 628 -17.24 8.02 -54.84
C TRP A 628 -18.47 8.82 -54.44
N THR A 629 -19.31 9.16 -55.41
CA THR A 629 -20.69 9.60 -55.19
C THR A 629 -21.62 8.39 -55.15
N LEU A 630 -22.63 8.43 -54.29
CA LEU A 630 -23.48 7.31 -53.93
C LEU A 630 -24.95 7.63 -54.25
N ALA A 631 -25.72 6.62 -54.67
CA ALA A 631 -27.16 6.75 -54.91
C ALA A 631 -27.90 5.47 -54.55
N MET A 632 -29.14 5.59 -54.09
CA MET A 632 -30.04 4.49 -53.77
C MET A 632 -31.38 4.71 -54.47
N ALA A 633 -31.85 3.71 -55.22
CA ALA A 633 -33.09 3.81 -56.00
C ALA A 633 -34.30 3.10 -55.36
N ASP A 634 -34.08 2.42 -54.23
CA ASP A 634 -35.13 1.70 -53.52
C ASP A 634 -35.93 2.64 -52.59
N GLU A 635 -37.20 2.31 -52.37
CA GLU A 635 -38.08 3.06 -51.47
C GLU A 635 -37.92 2.58 -50.01
N ILE A 636 -37.82 3.51 -49.06
CA ILE A 636 -37.80 3.22 -47.62
C ILE A 636 -38.98 3.93 -46.95
N SER A 637 -39.92 3.14 -46.41
CA SER A 637 -41.03 3.68 -45.60
C SER A 637 -40.60 3.93 -44.16
N LEU A 638 -41.04 5.07 -43.62
CA LEU A 638 -40.77 5.56 -42.27
C LEU A 638 -42.10 5.88 -41.58
N ALA A 639 -42.25 5.37 -40.36
CA ALA A 639 -43.38 5.75 -39.52
C ALA A 639 -43.07 7.07 -38.80
N ALA A 640 -44.08 7.94 -38.67
CA ALA A 640 -43.94 9.22 -37.98
C ALA A 640 -43.40 9.03 -36.56
N GLY A 641 -42.33 9.75 -36.24
CA GLY A 641 -41.65 9.73 -34.94
C GLY A 641 -40.86 8.46 -34.64
N VAL A 642 -40.66 7.56 -35.62
CA VAL A 642 -39.82 6.35 -35.46
C VAL A 642 -38.52 6.53 -36.23
N THR A 643 -37.39 6.47 -35.53
CA THR A 643 -36.06 6.47 -36.14
C THR A 643 -35.72 5.10 -36.71
N LYS A 644 -35.20 5.05 -37.93
CA LYS A 644 -34.56 3.86 -38.50
C LYS A 644 -33.07 4.09 -38.70
N THR A 645 -32.26 3.09 -38.40
CA THR A 645 -30.79 3.16 -38.45
C THR A 645 -30.23 2.17 -39.47
N PHE A 646 -29.17 2.60 -40.14
CA PHE A 646 -28.54 1.90 -41.26
C PHE A 646 -27.01 1.96 -41.14
N GLU A 647 -26.32 0.90 -41.56
CA GLU A 647 -24.87 0.87 -41.68
C GLU A 647 -24.47 0.98 -43.15
N LEU A 648 -23.65 1.97 -43.52
CA LEU A 648 -22.99 2.03 -44.82
C LEU A 648 -21.70 1.20 -44.77
N ARG A 649 -21.67 0.12 -45.57
CA ARG A 649 -20.61 -0.88 -45.62
C ARG A 649 -19.91 -0.88 -46.96
N VAL A 650 -18.61 -1.16 -46.94
CA VAL A 650 -17.77 -1.32 -48.14
C VAL A 650 -16.73 -2.42 -47.94
N ASP A 651 -16.22 -2.96 -49.04
CA ASP A 651 -15.05 -3.84 -49.05
C ASP A 651 -13.80 -3.06 -49.46
N LEU A 652 -12.72 -3.19 -48.68
CA LEU A 652 -11.43 -2.55 -48.95
C LEU A 652 -10.50 -3.51 -49.68
N SER A 653 -9.90 -3.08 -50.78
CA SER A 653 -8.96 -3.92 -51.56
C SER A 653 -7.73 -4.30 -50.75
N GLY A 654 -7.38 -5.58 -50.76
CA GLY A 654 -6.25 -6.12 -50.02
C GLY A 654 -4.90 -5.86 -50.68
N SER A 655 -3.83 -6.03 -49.91
CA SER A 655 -2.43 -5.86 -50.37
C SER A 655 -2.04 -6.75 -51.57
N THR A 656 -2.81 -7.81 -51.84
CA THR A 656 -2.61 -8.74 -52.97
C THR A 656 -3.44 -8.42 -54.21
N ASP A 657 -4.35 -7.44 -54.14
CA ASP A 657 -5.20 -7.05 -55.26
C ASP A 657 -4.45 -6.23 -56.30
N SER A 658 -5.02 -6.09 -57.50
CA SER A 658 -4.37 -5.38 -58.60
C SER A 658 -4.15 -3.88 -58.34
N THR A 659 -4.92 -3.32 -57.41
CA THR A 659 -4.89 -1.93 -56.94
C THR A 659 -5.22 -1.95 -55.44
N PRO A 660 -4.25 -2.23 -54.56
CA PRO A 660 -4.47 -2.25 -53.13
C PRO A 660 -4.78 -0.84 -52.63
N ILE A 661 -5.59 -0.72 -51.57
CA ILE A 661 -5.68 0.54 -50.83
C ILE A 661 -4.41 0.71 -49.98
N ASP A 662 -3.80 1.89 -50.00
CA ASP A 662 -2.47 2.12 -49.46
C ASP A 662 -2.49 2.54 -47.98
N ASP A 663 -1.39 2.28 -47.26
CA ASP A 663 -1.23 2.76 -45.88
C ASP A 663 -1.26 4.29 -45.82
N GLY A 664 -2.14 4.83 -44.96
CA GLY A 664 -2.37 6.25 -44.78
C GLY A 664 -3.51 6.83 -45.63
N ASP A 665 -4.18 6.04 -46.47
CA ASP A 665 -5.40 6.46 -47.17
C ASP A 665 -6.53 6.73 -46.16
N THR A 666 -7.43 7.65 -46.48
CA THR A 666 -8.54 8.02 -45.59
C THR A 666 -9.89 7.91 -46.28
N LEU A 667 -10.94 7.56 -45.54
CA LEU A 667 -12.32 7.48 -46.01
C LEU A 667 -13.26 8.18 -45.02
N GLN A 668 -14.12 9.07 -45.55
CA GLN A 668 -15.17 9.76 -44.81
C GLN A 668 -16.45 9.81 -45.65
N VAL A 669 -17.58 9.47 -45.03
CA VAL A 669 -18.92 9.53 -45.63
C VAL A 669 -19.53 10.90 -45.38
N THR A 670 -20.23 11.46 -46.35
CA THR A 670 -21.02 12.70 -46.22
C THR A 670 -22.37 12.54 -46.90
N LEU A 671 -23.45 12.94 -46.23
CA LEU A 671 -24.82 12.98 -46.76
C LEU A 671 -25.42 14.37 -46.54
N GLU A 672 -25.87 15.00 -47.60
CA GLU A 672 -26.54 16.30 -47.64
C GLU A 672 -28.03 16.14 -47.95
N ASP A 673 -28.84 17.09 -47.48
CA ASP A 673 -30.30 17.09 -47.65
C ASP A 673 -30.74 17.06 -49.13
N GLY A 674 -29.96 17.67 -50.02
CA GLY A 674 -30.19 17.71 -51.46
C GLY A 674 -30.25 16.32 -52.12
N ALA A 675 -29.65 15.31 -51.49
CA ALA A 675 -29.72 13.92 -51.96
C ALA A 675 -31.11 13.30 -51.75
N MET A 676 -31.84 13.74 -50.72
CA MET A 676 -33.00 13.02 -50.20
C MET A 676 -34.30 13.43 -50.91
N ASN A 677 -34.96 12.48 -51.58
CA ASN A 677 -36.29 12.70 -52.16
C ASN A 677 -37.37 12.06 -51.27
N VAL A 678 -37.90 12.83 -50.33
CA VAL A 678 -38.88 12.34 -49.34
C VAL A 678 -40.28 12.92 -49.60
N THR A 679 -41.30 12.06 -49.53
CA THR A 679 -42.72 12.44 -49.63
C THR A 679 -43.46 12.07 -48.36
N GLY A 680 -44.30 12.96 -47.83
CA GLY A 680 -45.24 12.65 -46.76
C GLY A 680 -46.42 11.83 -47.27
N ASP A 681 -46.73 10.73 -46.60
CA ASP A 681 -47.73 9.75 -47.04
C ASP A 681 -49.18 10.24 -46.82
N ASP A 682 -49.42 11.14 -45.86
CA ASP A 682 -50.73 11.74 -45.57
C ASP A 682 -50.97 13.04 -46.36
N SER A 683 -49.93 13.85 -46.57
CA SER A 683 -50.01 15.15 -47.23
C SER A 683 -49.79 15.11 -48.73
N ASP A 684 -49.20 14.03 -49.27
CA ASP A 684 -48.67 13.91 -50.63
C ASP A 684 -47.65 15.04 -50.99
N ALA A 685 -47.09 15.73 -49.99
CA ALA A 685 -46.16 16.83 -50.19
C ALA A 685 -44.71 16.33 -50.13
N THR A 686 -43.84 16.89 -50.98
CA THR A 686 -42.39 16.71 -50.86
C THR A 686 -41.92 17.39 -49.58
N ILE A 687 -41.18 16.64 -48.75
CA ILE A 687 -40.56 17.17 -47.55
C ILE A 687 -39.20 17.73 -47.93
N THR A 688 -39.07 19.05 -47.88
CA THR A 688 -37.81 19.77 -48.16
C THR A 688 -37.19 20.38 -46.91
N ASP A 689 -37.88 20.28 -45.77
CA ASP A 689 -37.40 20.71 -44.47
C ASP A 689 -36.74 19.51 -43.80
N ILE A 690 -35.46 19.29 -44.13
CA ILE A 690 -34.61 18.22 -43.60
C ILE A 690 -33.56 18.86 -42.71
N THR A 691 -33.27 18.29 -41.54
CA THR A 691 -32.22 18.83 -40.67
C THR A 691 -31.37 17.75 -39.99
N PRO A 692 -30.05 17.95 -39.86
CA PRO A 692 -29.24 19.03 -40.45
C PRO A 692 -29.22 18.92 -41.98
N SER A 693 -28.80 19.99 -42.67
CA SER A 693 -28.71 19.97 -44.13
C SER A 693 -27.53 19.14 -44.65
N SER A 694 -26.61 18.73 -43.76
CA SER A 694 -25.45 17.89 -44.06
C SER A 694 -24.94 17.19 -42.80
N ILE A 695 -24.58 15.92 -42.93
CA ILE A 695 -23.95 15.09 -41.90
C ILE A 695 -22.71 14.40 -42.46
N ALA A 696 -21.71 14.13 -41.61
CA ALA A 696 -20.51 13.40 -41.99
C ALA A 696 -20.08 12.38 -40.92
N SER A 697 -19.47 11.28 -41.36
CA SER A 697 -18.98 10.21 -40.48
C SER A 697 -17.64 10.57 -39.81
N GLY A 698 -17.21 9.73 -38.88
CA GLY A 698 -15.80 9.66 -38.49
C GLY A 698 -14.90 9.30 -39.67
N ILE A 699 -13.59 9.55 -39.53
CA ILE A 699 -12.59 9.26 -40.57
C ILE A 699 -12.01 7.87 -40.33
N ALA A 700 -12.18 6.97 -41.30
CA ALA A 700 -11.46 5.71 -41.32
C ALA A 700 -10.09 5.91 -42.00
N THR A 701 -9.00 5.55 -41.33
CA THR A 701 -7.64 5.63 -41.88
C THR A 701 -7.11 4.23 -42.14
N VAL A 702 -6.66 3.95 -43.36
CA VAL A 702 -6.07 2.66 -43.69
C VAL A 702 -4.70 2.55 -43.03
N ARG A 703 -4.49 1.52 -42.21
CA ARG A 703 -3.20 1.23 -41.60
C ARG A 703 -2.83 -0.24 -41.72
N GLY A 704 -1.55 -0.50 -42.00
CA GLY A 704 -0.97 -1.83 -41.91
C GLY A 704 -0.86 -2.31 -40.46
N ALA A 705 -0.91 -3.64 -40.28
CA ALA A 705 -0.61 -4.28 -39.00
C ALA A 705 0.85 -4.00 -38.59
N LYS A 706 1.10 -3.71 -37.31
CA LYS A 706 2.41 -3.30 -36.79
C LYS A 706 2.69 -3.93 -35.42
N LEU A 707 3.91 -4.47 -35.25
CA LEU A 707 4.47 -4.85 -33.94
C LEU A 707 5.81 -4.13 -33.74
N THR A 708 5.99 -3.45 -32.60
CA THR A 708 7.30 -2.96 -32.16
C THR A 708 7.74 -3.67 -30.89
N VAL A 709 8.97 -4.19 -30.89
CA VAL A 709 9.58 -4.91 -29.77
C VAL A 709 10.70 -4.07 -29.19
N THR A 710 10.68 -3.84 -27.88
CA THR A 710 11.71 -3.05 -27.18
C THR A 710 12.26 -3.84 -26.01
N THR A 711 13.54 -4.24 -26.03
CA THR A 711 14.15 -4.90 -24.86
C THR A 711 14.15 -3.96 -23.66
N VAL A 712 13.78 -4.49 -22.49
CA VAL A 712 13.73 -3.76 -21.22
C VAL A 712 14.96 -4.13 -20.38
N ALA A 713 15.72 -3.11 -19.97
CA ALA A 713 16.85 -3.28 -19.06
C ALA A 713 16.36 -3.55 -17.63
N LEU A 714 16.89 -4.59 -17.01
CA LEU A 714 16.64 -5.04 -15.65
C LEU A 714 17.94 -4.92 -14.84
N THR A 715 17.83 -4.83 -13.51
CA THR A 715 19.01 -4.85 -12.63
C THR A 715 19.77 -6.18 -12.76
N ASN A 716 21.08 -6.25 -12.57
CA ASN A 716 21.80 -7.53 -12.61
C ASN A 716 21.33 -8.52 -11.52
N LYS A 717 21.61 -9.81 -11.67
CA LYS A 717 21.25 -10.84 -10.67
C LYS A 717 22.33 -11.88 -10.49
N SER A 718 22.59 -12.26 -9.24
CA SER A 718 23.36 -13.45 -8.89
C SER A 718 22.42 -14.62 -8.60
N ILE A 719 22.80 -15.82 -9.04
CA ILE A 719 22.07 -17.08 -8.83
C ILE A 719 23.05 -18.09 -8.23
N VAL A 720 22.68 -18.65 -7.08
CA VAL A 720 23.44 -19.70 -6.39
C VAL A 720 22.62 -21.00 -6.39
N GLY A 721 23.27 -22.13 -6.69
CA GLY A 721 22.62 -23.44 -6.66
C GLY A 721 22.68 -24.07 -5.26
N GLY A 722 21.59 -24.71 -4.81
CA GLY A 722 21.62 -25.57 -3.61
C GLY A 722 20.26 -25.95 -3.05
N ALA A 723 19.27 -25.08 -3.18
CA ALA A 723 17.86 -25.42 -3.09
C ALA A 723 17.29 -25.32 -4.49
N GLY A 724 16.97 -26.45 -5.14
CA GLY A 724 16.45 -26.47 -6.53
C GLY A 724 15.45 -25.34 -6.74
N THR A 725 15.86 -24.32 -7.49
CA THR A 725 15.20 -23.02 -7.52
C THR A 725 13.93 -23.18 -8.35
N VAL A 726 12.88 -23.74 -7.73
CA VAL A 726 11.57 -23.94 -8.36
C VAL A 726 10.88 -22.62 -8.68
N THR A 727 11.38 -21.51 -8.13
CA THR A 727 10.88 -20.16 -8.43
C THR A 727 11.51 -19.67 -9.74
N PRO A 728 10.72 -19.49 -10.81
CA PRO A 728 11.23 -18.97 -12.07
C PRO A 728 11.73 -17.53 -11.92
N ILE A 729 12.88 -17.24 -12.50
CA ILE A 729 13.54 -15.93 -12.44
C ILE A 729 13.43 -15.26 -13.81
N VAL A 730 12.95 -14.02 -13.88
CA VAL A 730 12.97 -13.26 -15.14
C VAL A 730 14.42 -12.99 -15.55
N VAL A 731 14.81 -13.59 -16.68
CA VAL A 731 16.15 -13.47 -17.28
C VAL A 731 16.15 -12.60 -18.53
N TYR A 732 14.99 -12.38 -19.14
CA TYR A 732 14.80 -11.46 -20.27
C TYR A 732 13.41 -10.84 -20.23
N LYS A 733 13.32 -9.56 -20.61
CA LYS A 733 12.06 -8.82 -20.72
C LYS A 733 12.05 -7.89 -21.94
N ALA A 734 10.90 -7.79 -22.60
CA ALA A 734 10.66 -6.83 -23.68
C ALA A 734 9.25 -6.23 -23.59
N GLY A 735 9.08 -4.98 -24.02
CA GLY A 735 7.78 -4.39 -24.32
C GLY A 735 7.37 -4.69 -25.76
N LEU A 736 6.09 -5.03 -25.97
CA LEU A 736 5.46 -5.29 -27.25
C LEU A 736 4.37 -4.23 -27.47
N GLU A 737 4.60 -3.31 -28.40
CA GLU A 737 3.64 -2.28 -28.84
C GLU A 737 2.91 -2.79 -30.09
N VAL A 738 1.59 -2.88 -30.01
CA VAL A 738 0.71 -3.41 -31.06
C VAL A 738 -0.05 -2.26 -31.70
N GLY A 739 0.00 -2.14 -33.03
CA GLY A 739 -0.78 -1.11 -33.75
C GLY A 739 -2.30 -1.28 -33.59
N ASP A 740 -3.04 -0.20 -33.82
CA ASP A 740 -4.51 -0.15 -33.63
C ASP A 740 -5.31 -0.86 -34.74
N SER A 741 -4.66 -1.23 -35.84
CA SER A 741 -5.32 -1.70 -37.07
C SER A 741 -5.81 -3.15 -37.04
N SER A 742 -5.12 -4.06 -36.34
CA SER A 742 -5.53 -5.46 -36.24
C SER A 742 -4.90 -6.22 -35.07
N ASP A 743 -5.62 -7.25 -34.60
CA ASP A 743 -5.09 -8.21 -33.64
C ASP A 743 -3.91 -8.98 -34.25
N LEU A 744 -2.87 -9.23 -33.46
CA LEU A 744 -1.69 -9.96 -33.89
C LEU A 744 -1.60 -11.33 -33.23
N THR A 745 -1.12 -12.32 -33.97
CA THR A 745 -0.83 -13.67 -33.49
C THR A 745 0.67 -13.90 -33.50
N LEU A 746 1.28 -13.96 -32.31
CA LEU A 746 2.69 -14.33 -32.16
C LEU A 746 2.87 -15.82 -32.48
N THR A 747 3.69 -16.14 -33.46
CA THR A 747 3.92 -17.52 -33.94
C THR A 747 5.22 -18.11 -33.38
N SER A 748 6.29 -17.30 -33.32
CA SER A 748 7.54 -17.65 -32.66
C SER A 748 8.26 -16.43 -32.13
N TYR A 749 9.09 -16.65 -31.10
CA TYR A 749 9.95 -15.62 -30.52
C TYR A 749 11.30 -16.24 -30.15
N GLN A 750 12.37 -15.70 -30.71
CA GLN A 750 13.75 -16.12 -30.44
C GLN A 750 14.51 -15.02 -29.69
N VAL A 751 15.29 -15.41 -28.68
CA VAL A 751 16.30 -14.57 -28.05
C VAL A 751 17.65 -15.26 -28.09
N ASP A 752 18.69 -14.46 -28.26
CA ASP A 752 20.07 -14.92 -28.37
C ASP A 752 20.81 -14.53 -27.09
N ALA A 753 21.80 -15.33 -26.70
CA ALA A 753 22.75 -14.96 -25.67
C ALA A 753 23.81 -14.03 -26.26
N ASP A 754 24.17 -13.00 -25.51
CA ASP A 754 25.20 -12.04 -25.94
C ASP A 754 26.55 -12.74 -26.18
N ASP A 755 27.24 -12.36 -27.26
CA ASP A 755 28.49 -12.96 -27.71
C ASP A 755 29.68 -12.70 -26.76
N THR A 756 29.52 -11.85 -25.74
CA THR A 756 30.49 -11.62 -24.67
C THR A 756 30.14 -12.36 -23.38
N ASN A 757 28.85 -12.53 -23.08
CA ASN A 757 28.33 -13.21 -21.88
C ASN A 757 27.35 -14.33 -22.25
N TYR A 758 27.89 -15.52 -22.57
CA TYR A 758 27.10 -16.71 -22.94
C TYR A 758 27.47 -17.99 -22.18
N ALA A 759 28.62 -18.02 -21.48
CA ALA A 759 29.24 -19.27 -21.03
C ALA A 759 28.39 -20.07 -20.02
N SER A 760 27.50 -19.38 -19.30
CA SER A 760 26.60 -19.99 -18.31
C SER A 760 25.16 -20.18 -18.82
N PHE A 761 24.85 -19.79 -20.06
CA PHE A 761 23.55 -20.05 -20.69
C PHE A 761 23.53 -21.47 -21.25
N THR A 762 23.28 -22.43 -20.36
CA THR A 762 23.36 -23.86 -20.64
C THR A 762 22.15 -24.63 -20.13
N ASP A 763 21.77 -25.71 -20.80
CA ASP A 763 20.71 -26.64 -20.36
C ASP A 763 21.11 -27.37 -19.06
N ASP A 764 22.41 -27.49 -18.80
CA ASP A 764 22.93 -28.02 -17.54
C ASP A 764 22.69 -27.07 -16.35
N ASN A 765 22.70 -25.75 -16.58
CA ASN A 765 22.42 -24.73 -15.56
C ASN A 765 20.94 -24.33 -15.50
N ILE A 766 20.22 -24.41 -16.62
CA ILE A 766 18.84 -23.94 -16.76
C ILE A 766 17.94 -25.14 -17.04
N ALA A 767 17.20 -25.57 -16.00
CA ALA A 767 16.34 -26.73 -16.08
C ALA A 767 15.09 -26.48 -16.94
N GLN A 768 14.59 -25.25 -16.99
CA GLN A 768 13.41 -24.86 -17.76
C GLN A 768 13.43 -23.36 -18.10
N LEU A 769 12.93 -23.02 -19.29
CA LEU A 769 12.63 -21.67 -19.72
C LEU A 769 11.15 -21.56 -20.09
N ASP A 770 10.49 -20.56 -19.54
CA ASP A 770 9.08 -20.26 -19.81
C ASP A 770 8.93 -18.89 -20.45
N LEU A 771 8.19 -18.82 -21.55
CA LEU A 771 7.81 -17.59 -22.23
C LEU A 771 6.41 -17.16 -21.80
N TYR A 772 6.29 -15.94 -21.28
CA TYR A 772 5.03 -15.32 -20.88
C TYR A 772 4.77 -14.04 -21.67
N ILE A 773 3.48 -13.72 -21.87
CA ILE A 773 3.05 -12.34 -22.04
C ILE A 773 2.49 -11.86 -20.71
N VAL A 774 2.74 -10.62 -20.34
CA VAL A 774 2.22 -9.96 -19.14
C VAL A 774 1.43 -8.74 -19.58
N GLU A 775 0.17 -8.69 -19.19
CA GLU A 775 -0.77 -7.62 -19.54
C GLU A 775 -1.48 -7.21 -18.25
N ASN A 776 -1.36 -5.94 -17.85
CA ASN A 776 -1.92 -5.43 -16.58
C ASN A 776 -1.57 -6.32 -15.37
N THR A 777 -0.30 -6.74 -15.26
CA THR A 777 0.25 -7.66 -14.23
C THR A 777 -0.22 -9.13 -14.30
N VAL A 778 -1.15 -9.46 -15.21
CA VAL A 778 -1.60 -10.85 -15.44
C VAL A 778 -0.65 -11.55 -16.41
N SER A 779 -0.02 -12.64 -15.95
CA SER A 779 0.92 -13.44 -16.76
C SER A 779 0.20 -14.59 -17.48
N ARG A 780 0.29 -14.64 -18.81
CA ARG A 780 -0.20 -15.75 -19.65
C ARG A 780 0.97 -16.55 -20.23
N LEU A 781 1.07 -17.82 -19.86
CA LEU A 781 2.11 -18.72 -20.35
C LEU A 781 1.91 -19.03 -21.84
N LEU A 782 2.89 -18.70 -22.67
CA LEU A 782 2.90 -19.05 -24.09
C LEU A 782 3.51 -20.43 -24.32
N LYS A 783 4.64 -20.72 -23.67
CA LYS A 783 5.41 -21.94 -23.89
C LYS A 783 6.36 -22.20 -22.73
N SER A 784 6.43 -23.46 -22.32
CA SER A 784 7.51 -24.00 -21.48
C SER A 784 8.42 -24.87 -22.31
N THR A 785 9.73 -24.77 -22.08
CA THR A 785 10.73 -25.63 -22.70
C THR A 785 11.87 -25.99 -21.75
N SER A 786 12.55 -27.11 -22.02
CA SER A 786 13.65 -27.66 -21.24
C SER A 786 14.57 -28.44 -22.19
N ASN A 787 15.89 -28.34 -22.02
CA ASN A 787 16.87 -29.01 -22.88
C ASN A 787 16.77 -28.60 -24.36
N ASP A 788 16.56 -27.32 -24.61
CA ASP A 788 16.24 -26.75 -25.94
C ASP A 788 17.13 -25.54 -26.28
N ILE A 789 18.15 -25.23 -25.46
CA ILE A 789 19.12 -24.18 -25.79
C ILE A 789 19.99 -24.68 -26.95
N THR A 790 19.97 -23.94 -28.05
CA THR A 790 20.82 -24.26 -29.21
C THR A 790 22.20 -23.65 -29.01
N THR A 791 23.25 -24.39 -29.41
CA THR A 791 24.65 -23.95 -29.27
C THR A 791 25.04 -23.57 -27.84
N ASP A 792 24.40 -24.24 -26.87
CA ASP A 792 24.61 -24.19 -25.42
C ASP A 792 26.08 -23.92 -25.01
N GLY A 793 26.28 -22.86 -24.21
CA GLY A 793 27.56 -22.50 -23.62
C GLY A 793 28.62 -21.98 -24.59
N ALA A 794 28.24 -21.70 -25.85
CA ALA A 794 29.11 -21.15 -26.88
C ALA A 794 28.56 -19.82 -27.44
N ALA A 795 29.44 -19.06 -28.11
CA ALA A 795 29.03 -17.83 -28.80
C ALA A 795 27.94 -18.15 -29.85
N GLY A 796 26.92 -17.30 -29.92
CA GLY A 796 25.69 -17.54 -30.68
C GLY A 796 24.75 -18.59 -30.09
N ALA A 797 24.79 -18.85 -28.79
CA ALA A 797 23.76 -19.65 -28.11
C ALA A 797 22.40 -18.92 -28.17
N TYR A 798 21.30 -19.64 -28.38
CA TYR A 798 19.96 -19.02 -28.43
C TYR A 798 18.87 -19.98 -27.99
N ILE A 799 17.70 -19.42 -27.67
CA ILE A 799 16.46 -20.17 -27.45
C ILE A 799 15.37 -19.65 -28.38
N ASN A 800 14.72 -20.56 -29.11
CA ASN A 800 13.63 -20.23 -30.03
C ASN A 800 12.32 -20.89 -29.58
N PHE A 801 11.38 -20.07 -29.12
CA PHE A 801 10.05 -20.52 -28.70
C PHE A 801 9.15 -20.64 -29.93
N THR A 802 8.79 -21.88 -30.29
CA THR A 802 7.82 -22.19 -31.35
C THR A 802 6.62 -22.96 -30.80
N SER A 803 5.58 -23.10 -31.62
CA SER A 803 4.34 -23.81 -31.23
C SER A 803 3.70 -23.23 -29.95
N LEU A 804 3.58 -21.90 -29.93
CA LEU A 804 3.02 -21.15 -28.81
C LEU A 804 1.54 -21.50 -28.57
N ASN A 805 1.11 -21.43 -27.31
CA ASN A 805 -0.26 -21.68 -26.90
C ASN A 805 -1.25 -20.87 -27.76
N SER A 806 -2.22 -21.54 -28.36
CA SER A 806 -3.11 -20.92 -29.36
C SER A 806 -4.04 -19.85 -28.82
N THR A 807 -4.36 -19.90 -27.53
CA THR A 807 -5.20 -18.91 -26.87
C THR A 807 -4.34 -17.74 -26.39
N ASN A 808 -3.21 -18.03 -25.75
CA ASN A 808 -2.42 -17.00 -25.07
C ASN A 808 -1.54 -16.18 -26.02
N ARG A 809 -1.37 -16.57 -27.29
CA ARG A 809 -0.44 -15.90 -28.23
C ARG A 809 -1.04 -14.72 -29.01
N VAL A 810 -2.32 -14.41 -28.79
CA VAL A 810 -2.98 -13.27 -29.46
C VAL A 810 -2.63 -11.99 -28.69
N LEU A 811 -2.22 -10.95 -29.40
CA LEU A 811 -1.95 -9.59 -28.91
C LEU A 811 -3.06 -8.71 -29.50
N LYS A 812 -3.74 -7.93 -28.64
CA LYS A 812 -4.89 -7.15 -29.06
C LYS A 812 -4.45 -5.84 -29.73
N ALA A 813 -5.14 -5.44 -30.79
CA ALA A 813 -4.93 -4.14 -31.43
C ALA A 813 -4.98 -3.01 -30.39
N GLY A 814 -4.00 -2.11 -30.45
CA GLY A 814 -3.89 -0.95 -29.54
C GLY A 814 -3.56 -1.27 -28.09
N VAL A 815 -3.23 -2.52 -27.76
CA VAL A 815 -2.91 -2.93 -26.39
C VAL A 815 -1.42 -3.29 -26.28
N ASP A 816 -0.69 -2.44 -25.58
CA ASP A 816 0.70 -2.68 -25.21
C ASP A 816 0.79 -3.78 -24.14
N VAL A 817 1.73 -4.70 -24.32
CA VAL A 817 1.97 -5.80 -23.39
C VAL A 817 3.46 -6.01 -23.16
N GLU A 818 3.83 -6.72 -22.09
CA GLU A 818 5.20 -7.13 -21.83
C GLU A 818 5.40 -8.60 -22.18
N LEU A 819 6.61 -8.97 -22.58
CA LEU A 819 7.04 -10.34 -22.81
C LEU A 819 8.16 -10.65 -21.83
N GLU A 820 8.05 -11.78 -21.13
CA GLU A 820 9.04 -12.22 -20.15
C GLU A 820 9.50 -13.64 -20.44
N ILE A 821 10.81 -13.87 -20.37
CA ILE A 821 11.39 -15.21 -20.30
C ILE A 821 11.84 -15.45 -18.87
N ARG A 822 11.28 -16.49 -18.25
CA ARG A 822 11.55 -16.89 -16.88
C ARG A 822 12.33 -18.20 -16.86
N ALA A 823 13.46 -18.23 -16.18
CA ALA A 823 14.34 -19.38 -16.06
C ALA A 823 14.18 -20.06 -14.70
N VAL A 824 14.05 -21.38 -14.71
CA VAL A 824 14.19 -22.25 -13.54
C VAL A 824 15.60 -22.81 -13.59
N PHE A 825 16.43 -22.51 -12.59
CA PHE A 825 17.81 -22.96 -12.55
C PHE A 825 17.92 -24.38 -11.96
N ALA A 826 18.92 -25.13 -12.44
CA ALA A 826 19.23 -26.44 -11.91
C ALA A 826 19.66 -26.34 -10.43
N SER A 827 19.34 -27.37 -9.64
CA SER A 827 19.72 -27.44 -8.22
C SER A 827 21.23 -27.50 -7.99
N THR A 828 21.99 -27.80 -9.04
CA THR A 828 23.45 -27.81 -9.04
C THR A 828 23.87 -27.07 -10.29
N LEU A 829 24.74 -26.06 -10.16
CA LEU A 829 25.22 -25.25 -11.27
C LEU A 829 26.63 -25.71 -11.64
N PRO A 830 26.79 -26.67 -12.58
CA PRO A 830 28.08 -27.25 -12.92
C PRO A 830 29.05 -26.25 -13.58
N THR A 831 28.55 -25.18 -14.19
CA THR A 831 29.37 -24.11 -14.76
C THR A 831 29.00 -22.76 -14.14
N THR A 832 29.97 -22.16 -13.43
CA THR A 832 29.86 -20.78 -12.94
C THR A 832 30.29 -19.79 -14.02
N GLY A 833 29.82 -18.55 -13.92
CA GLY A 833 30.05 -17.53 -14.95
C GLY A 833 28.87 -16.58 -15.06
N ALA A 834 28.63 -16.01 -16.23
CA ALA A 834 27.49 -15.16 -16.46
C ALA A 834 26.89 -15.35 -17.86
N PHE A 835 25.65 -14.92 -18.02
CA PHE A 835 25.04 -14.74 -19.33
C PHE A 835 24.11 -13.53 -19.39
N GLU A 836 23.91 -13.01 -20.60
CA GLU A 836 22.97 -11.96 -20.96
C GLU A 836 22.11 -12.42 -22.14
N LEU A 837 20.89 -11.91 -22.27
CA LEU A 837 19.97 -12.25 -23.35
C LEU A 837 19.50 -10.98 -24.08
N GLU A 838 19.42 -11.06 -25.40
CA GLU A 838 19.05 -9.97 -26.29
C GLU A 838 18.12 -10.45 -27.42
N ALA A 839 17.34 -9.51 -27.98
CA ALA A 839 16.61 -9.74 -29.22
C ALA A 839 17.44 -9.25 -30.43
N VAL A 840 17.57 -10.11 -31.42
CA VAL A 840 18.34 -9.84 -32.65
C VAL A 840 17.39 -9.58 -33.82
N ASN A 841 17.63 -8.50 -34.55
CA ASN A 841 16.86 -8.12 -35.75
C ASN A 841 17.30 -8.95 -36.98
N THR A 842 17.02 -10.25 -36.93
CA THR A 842 17.22 -11.18 -38.06
C THR A 842 15.86 -11.72 -38.49
N ALA A 843 15.56 -11.60 -39.79
CA ALA A 843 14.29 -12.05 -40.35
C ALA A 843 14.01 -13.53 -40.00
N GLY A 844 12.84 -13.78 -39.40
CA GLY A 844 12.40 -15.11 -38.98
C GLY A 844 12.68 -15.48 -37.52
N ASN A 845 13.40 -14.64 -36.77
CA ASN A 845 13.58 -14.82 -35.32
C ASN A 845 12.28 -14.55 -34.55
N ILE A 846 11.57 -13.50 -34.95
CA ILE A 846 10.22 -13.20 -34.48
C ILE A 846 9.30 -13.40 -35.68
N ILE A 847 8.24 -14.17 -35.49
CA ILE A 847 7.22 -14.37 -36.54
C ILE A 847 5.89 -13.99 -35.91
N VAL A 848 5.26 -12.98 -36.48
CA VAL A 848 3.95 -12.49 -36.09
C VAL A 848 3.06 -12.41 -37.32
N LYS A 849 1.77 -12.67 -37.13
CA LYS A 849 0.77 -12.60 -38.18
C LYS A 849 -0.39 -11.71 -37.78
N ASP A 850 -1.03 -11.08 -38.73
CA ASP A 850 -2.32 -10.43 -38.50
C ASP A 850 -3.48 -11.46 -38.45
N ASP A 851 -4.69 -10.97 -38.21
CA ASP A 851 -5.95 -11.72 -38.24
C ASP A 851 -6.31 -12.29 -39.63
N GLN A 852 -5.74 -11.73 -40.70
CA GLN A 852 -5.78 -12.25 -42.08
C GLN A 852 -4.73 -13.34 -42.35
N ASN A 853 -3.91 -13.70 -41.35
CA ASN A 853 -2.84 -14.71 -41.41
C ASN A 853 -1.69 -14.34 -42.40
N THR A 854 -1.52 -13.04 -42.66
CA THR A 854 -0.39 -12.45 -43.37
C THR A 854 0.75 -12.16 -42.40
N ASP A 855 2.00 -12.33 -42.84
CA ASP A 855 3.17 -12.07 -42.00
C ASP A 855 3.33 -10.56 -41.77
N VAL A 856 3.45 -10.16 -40.51
CA VAL A 856 3.70 -8.78 -40.09
C VAL A 856 5.19 -8.60 -39.88
N THR A 857 5.78 -7.56 -40.47
CA THR A 857 7.20 -7.23 -40.24
C THR A 857 7.33 -6.47 -38.94
N GLU A 858 7.97 -7.08 -37.94
CA GLU A 858 8.25 -6.46 -36.66
C GLU A 858 9.36 -5.39 -36.77
N THR A 859 9.29 -4.39 -35.89
CA THR A 859 10.39 -3.44 -35.66
C THR A 859 11.00 -3.71 -34.30
N ILE A 860 12.31 -3.95 -34.22
CA ILE A 860 13.02 -4.07 -32.93
C ILE A 860 13.68 -2.73 -32.60
N ALA A 861 13.13 -2.01 -31.61
CA ALA A 861 13.75 -0.83 -31.05
C ALA A 861 14.90 -1.28 -30.13
N ASN A 862 16.10 -0.73 -30.36
CA ASN A 862 17.32 -1.05 -29.61
C ASN A 862 17.76 -2.53 -29.76
N ALA A 863 17.81 -3.03 -30.99
CA ALA A 863 18.41 -4.33 -31.28
C ALA A 863 19.81 -4.46 -30.66
N LEU A 864 20.14 -5.66 -30.18
CA LEU A 864 21.38 -5.99 -29.47
C LEU A 864 21.57 -5.27 -28.12
N THR A 865 20.46 -4.98 -27.44
CA THR A 865 20.50 -4.47 -26.06
C THR A 865 20.15 -5.62 -25.12
N ASP A 866 21.01 -5.85 -24.14
CA ASP A 866 20.83 -6.86 -23.10
C ASP A 866 19.74 -6.47 -22.11
N SER A 867 18.99 -7.47 -21.66
CA SER A 867 18.02 -7.27 -20.58
C SER A 867 18.71 -7.16 -19.21
N ARG A 868 19.57 -8.12 -18.82
CA ARG A 868 20.39 -8.05 -17.58
C ARG A 868 21.52 -9.05 -17.60
N LEU A 869 22.59 -8.76 -16.84
CA LEU A 869 23.62 -9.73 -16.49
C LEU A 869 23.11 -10.70 -15.41
N VAL A 870 23.10 -11.99 -15.72
CA VAL A 870 22.81 -13.07 -14.78
C VAL A 870 24.12 -13.80 -14.45
N THR A 871 24.58 -13.71 -13.21
CA THR A 871 25.82 -14.34 -12.72
C THR A 871 25.50 -15.61 -11.94
N LEU A 872 26.12 -16.73 -12.30
CA LEU A 872 25.95 -18.03 -11.64
C LEU A 872 27.17 -18.34 -10.76
N ALA A 873 26.92 -18.67 -9.50
CA ALA A 873 27.93 -19.06 -8.52
C ALA A 873 27.56 -20.38 -7.83
N ALA A 874 28.57 -21.11 -7.34
CA ALA A 874 28.36 -22.38 -6.64
C ALA A 874 27.90 -22.18 -5.19
N GLU A 875 28.39 -21.13 -4.53
CA GLU A 875 28.07 -20.77 -3.15
C GLU A 875 28.33 -19.26 -2.94
N GLY A 876 27.83 -18.76 -1.82
CA GLY A 876 28.08 -17.42 -1.32
C GLY A 876 29.43 -17.27 -0.67
N THR A 877 29.75 -16.03 -0.31
CA THR A 877 30.98 -15.75 0.44
C THR A 877 30.70 -14.82 1.61
N LEU A 878 31.53 -14.91 2.65
CA LEU A 878 31.48 -14.04 3.81
C LEU A 878 32.89 -13.51 4.12
N LYS A 879 32.93 -12.24 4.52
CA LYS A 879 34.07 -11.62 5.20
C LYS A 879 33.59 -11.01 6.50
N ALA A 880 34.33 -11.19 7.62
CA ALA A 880 33.97 -10.62 8.92
C ALA A 880 35.11 -9.76 9.51
N GLU A 881 34.83 -8.49 9.77
CA GLU A 881 35.81 -7.51 10.21
C GLU A 881 35.50 -6.95 11.60
N ILE A 882 36.52 -6.66 12.41
CA ILE A 882 36.38 -5.80 13.59
C ILE A 882 37.08 -4.46 13.35
N LEU A 883 36.31 -3.38 13.42
CA LEU A 883 36.73 -2.03 13.08
C LEU A 883 36.55 -1.08 14.29
N THR A 884 37.43 -0.10 14.39
CA THR A 884 37.35 0.99 15.40
C THR A 884 37.45 2.37 14.75
N THR A 885 37.10 2.44 13.46
CA THR A 885 37.13 3.68 12.67
C THR A 885 35.80 4.43 12.71
N ASP A 886 34.69 3.73 12.99
CA ASP A 886 33.38 4.36 13.13
C ASP A 886 33.35 5.32 14.34
N ILE A 887 32.74 6.48 14.17
CA ILE A 887 32.66 7.52 15.21
C ILE A 887 31.94 7.07 16.48
N LYS A 888 31.11 6.03 16.39
CA LYS A 888 30.42 5.40 17.52
C LYS A 888 31.33 4.44 18.29
N ALA A 889 32.49 4.07 17.75
CA ALA A 889 33.35 3.01 18.28
C ALA A 889 34.86 3.27 18.13
N ASN A 890 35.27 4.54 18.08
CA ASN A 890 36.65 4.94 17.80
C ASN A 890 37.48 5.39 19.01
N ASP A 891 36.90 5.43 20.21
CA ASP A 891 37.58 5.94 21.41
C ASP A 891 37.37 5.07 22.65
N ASP A 892 38.34 5.12 23.55
CA ASP A 892 38.23 4.50 24.87
C ASP A 892 37.19 5.23 25.73
N MET A 893 36.56 4.52 26.66
CA MET A 893 35.49 5.07 27.50
C MET A 893 35.55 4.59 28.95
N TYR A 894 34.86 5.34 29.81
CA TYR A 894 34.59 4.94 31.19
C TYR A 894 33.10 4.65 31.34
N ILE A 895 32.78 3.49 31.92
CA ILE A 895 31.40 3.03 32.11
C ILE A 895 31.10 2.92 33.59
N LEU A 896 29.98 3.51 34.02
CA LEU A 896 29.52 3.38 35.40
C LEU A 896 29.18 1.92 35.68
N ALA A 897 29.72 1.35 36.75
CA ALA A 897 29.42 -0.01 37.14
C ALA A 897 27.92 -0.16 37.41
N GLY A 898 27.31 -1.19 36.81
CA GLY A 898 25.87 -1.42 36.80
C GLY A 898 25.13 -0.76 35.64
N SER A 899 25.84 -0.01 34.78
CA SER A 899 25.25 0.62 33.60
C SER A 899 25.62 -0.09 32.31
N GLU A 900 24.86 0.25 31.28
CA GLU A 900 25.05 -0.18 29.90
C GLU A 900 25.81 0.87 29.09
N SER A 901 26.55 0.42 28.07
CA SER A 901 27.06 1.28 27.00
C SER A 901 25.93 2.11 26.41
N THR A 902 26.08 3.43 26.41
CA THR A 902 25.07 4.33 25.82
C THR A 902 25.03 4.20 24.31
N HIS A 903 23.85 4.36 23.72
CA HIS A 903 23.68 4.39 22.27
C HIS A 903 24.66 5.37 21.60
N GLY A 904 25.27 4.93 20.49
CA GLY A 904 26.30 5.70 19.78
C GLY A 904 27.68 5.66 20.44
N ARG A 905 27.88 4.81 21.46
CA ARG A 905 29.17 4.63 22.14
C ARG A 905 29.44 3.17 22.44
N TYR A 906 29.94 2.49 21.43
CA TYR A 906 30.24 1.08 21.41
C TYR A 906 31.76 0.85 21.45
N LEU A 907 32.16 -0.38 21.70
CA LEU A 907 33.57 -0.74 21.81
C LEU A 907 34.20 -0.93 20.41
N ALA A 908 33.46 -1.50 19.46
CA ALA A 908 33.87 -1.72 18.06
C ALA A 908 32.66 -1.95 17.15
N GLU A 909 32.89 -1.82 15.85
CA GLU A 909 32.02 -2.28 14.77
C GLU A 909 32.48 -3.68 14.30
N LEU A 910 31.57 -4.64 14.25
CA LEU A 910 31.68 -5.90 13.55
C LEU A 910 31.02 -5.74 12.17
N LYS A 911 31.83 -5.75 11.11
CA LYS A 911 31.35 -5.55 9.74
C LYS A 911 31.40 -6.88 8.97
N PHE A 912 30.24 -7.33 8.51
CA PHE A 912 30.10 -8.52 7.68
C PHE A 912 29.86 -8.10 6.23
N THR A 913 30.57 -8.69 5.27
CA THR A 913 30.34 -8.46 3.84
C THR A 913 30.01 -9.79 3.18
N THR A 914 28.85 -9.87 2.56
CA THR A 914 28.35 -11.06 1.86
C THR A 914 28.44 -10.87 0.33
N ALA A 915 28.44 -11.98 -0.41
CA ALA A 915 28.26 -11.96 -1.86
C ALA A 915 27.54 -13.23 -2.36
N ASN A 916 26.85 -13.11 -3.49
CA ASN A 916 26.09 -14.10 -4.25
C ASN A 916 24.81 -14.63 -3.60
N GLU A 917 24.78 -14.85 -2.28
CA GLU A 917 23.60 -15.30 -1.54
C GLU A 917 23.56 -14.72 -0.13
N ALA A 918 22.38 -14.81 0.51
CA ALA A 918 22.24 -14.46 1.92
C ALA A 918 23.02 -15.46 2.77
N ILE A 919 23.63 -14.99 3.85
CA ILE A 919 24.51 -15.80 4.70
C ILE A 919 23.94 -15.84 6.11
N LYS A 920 23.74 -17.04 6.64
CA LYS A 920 23.30 -17.26 8.01
C LYS A 920 24.50 -17.46 8.93
N LEU A 921 24.67 -16.59 9.91
CA LEU A 921 25.62 -16.75 11.00
C LEU A 921 25.12 -17.84 11.96
N ASN A 922 25.92 -18.88 12.14
CA ASN A 922 25.64 -19.98 13.07
C ASN A 922 26.31 -19.73 14.42
N ASP A 923 27.58 -19.30 14.37
CA ASP A 923 28.41 -19.06 15.54
C ASP A 923 29.19 -17.76 15.39
N LEU A 924 29.21 -16.95 16.45
CA LEU A 924 30.07 -15.77 16.58
C LEU A 924 30.69 -15.73 17.98
N ALA A 925 31.99 -15.99 18.08
CA ALA A 925 32.72 -16.01 19.34
C ALA A 925 33.65 -14.81 19.50
N LEU A 926 33.46 -14.07 20.61
CA LEU A 926 34.26 -12.92 20.99
C LEU A 926 35.06 -13.21 22.27
N GLN A 927 36.36 -12.97 22.21
CA GLN A 927 37.26 -13.04 23.36
C GLN A 927 37.36 -11.68 24.03
N GLN A 928 37.32 -11.69 25.37
CA GLN A 928 37.68 -10.54 26.18
C GLN A 928 39.21 -10.50 26.33
N TYR A 929 39.82 -9.33 26.09
CA TYR A 929 41.27 -9.12 26.06
C TYR A 929 41.82 -8.15 27.12
N GLY A 930 40.96 -7.43 27.83
CA GLY A 930 41.37 -6.56 28.94
C GLY A 930 41.51 -7.33 30.26
N ASP A 931 41.56 -6.61 31.37
CA ASP A 931 41.72 -7.24 32.69
C ASP A 931 40.37 -7.63 33.36
N SER A 932 39.23 -7.28 32.74
CA SER A 932 37.89 -7.65 33.23
C SER A 932 37.56 -9.14 33.02
N THR A 933 36.68 -9.69 33.84
CA THR A 933 36.20 -11.08 33.74
C THR A 933 34.66 -11.15 33.71
N GLY A 934 34.07 -12.36 33.75
CA GLY A 934 32.63 -12.53 33.95
C GLY A 934 32.12 -12.01 35.31
N ALA A 935 33.00 -11.62 36.23
CA ALA A 935 32.65 -10.92 37.45
C ALA A 935 32.35 -9.42 37.24
N ASP A 936 32.81 -8.84 36.12
CA ASP A 936 32.67 -7.41 35.83
C ASP A 936 31.57 -7.12 34.78
N VAL A 937 31.38 -8.04 33.83
CA VAL A 937 30.41 -7.89 32.73
C VAL A 937 29.20 -8.80 32.96
N LYS A 938 27.99 -8.24 32.84
CA LYS A 938 26.72 -8.96 32.97
C LYS A 938 26.22 -9.50 31.63
N LEU A 939 26.25 -8.66 30.59
CA LEU A 939 25.89 -9.02 29.22
C LEU A 939 26.83 -8.33 28.24
N VAL A 940 27.14 -9.02 27.15
CA VAL A 940 27.62 -8.39 25.90
C VAL A 940 26.44 -8.35 24.95
N LYS A 941 26.22 -7.21 24.32
CA LYS A 941 25.14 -6.99 23.35
C LYS A 941 25.72 -6.55 22.02
N LEU A 942 25.07 -6.95 20.95
CA LEU A 942 25.31 -6.46 19.60
C LEU A 942 24.17 -5.52 19.22
N TYR A 943 24.51 -4.38 18.64
CA TYR A 943 23.58 -3.35 18.21
C TYR A 943 23.68 -3.14 16.70
N ASP A 944 22.58 -2.89 15.99
CA ASP A 944 22.68 -2.44 14.60
C ASP A 944 23.06 -0.95 14.50
N SER A 945 23.16 -0.44 13.27
CA SER A 945 23.50 0.96 12.99
C SER A 945 22.49 1.97 13.55
N THR A 946 21.23 1.55 13.78
CA THR A 946 20.16 2.37 14.37
C THR A 946 20.17 2.35 15.89
N GLY A 947 20.90 1.41 16.51
CA GLY A 947 20.94 1.24 17.96
C GLY A 947 19.99 0.20 18.52
N THR A 948 19.40 -0.63 17.67
CA THR A 948 18.54 -1.72 18.10
C THR A 948 19.41 -2.92 18.49
N VAL A 949 19.10 -3.56 19.62
CA VAL A 949 19.79 -4.78 20.04
C VAL A 949 19.47 -5.90 19.05
N VAL A 950 20.48 -6.50 18.43
CA VAL A 950 20.36 -7.63 17.50
C VAL A 950 20.77 -8.96 18.11
N ALA A 951 21.60 -8.96 19.15
CA ALA A 951 21.94 -10.15 19.92
C ALA A 951 22.41 -9.78 21.33
N TYR A 952 22.27 -10.67 22.30
CA TYR A 952 22.89 -10.52 23.63
C TYR A 952 23.22 -11.86 24.26
N LYS A 953 24.31 -11.92 25.05
CA LYS A 953 24.72 -13.13 25.75
C LYS A 953 25.48 -12.78 27.03
N SER A 954 25.33 -13.62 28.05
CA SER A 954 26.15 -13.54 29.27
C SER A 954 27.55 -14.11 29.04
N PRO A 955 28.60 -13.45 29.53
CA PRO A 955 29.95 -13.95 29.37
C PRO A 955 30.25 -15.15 30.27
N THR A 956 31.21 -15.97 29.84
CA THR A 956 31.84 -17.01 30.65
C THR A 956 32.58 -16.41 31.87
N ALA A 957 33.07 -17.26 32.78
CA ALA A 957 33.89 -16.80 33.91
C ALA A 957 35.14 -16.00 33.46
N ALA A 958 35.71 -16.32 32.30
CA ALA A 958 36.84 -15.60 31.71
C ALA A 958 36.45 -14.30 30.97
N GLY A 959 35.16 -13.99 30.83
CA GLY A 959 34.67 -12.81 30.11
C GLY A 959 34.33 -13.05 28.63
N TYR A 960 34.61 -14.25 28.09
CA TYR A 960 34.39 -14.58 26.69
C TYR A 960 32.92 -14.82 26.39
N VAL A 961 32.50 -14.59 25.15
CA VAL A 961 31.12 -14.74 24.69
C VAL A 961 31.08 -15.55 23.41
N HIS A 962 30.07 -16.41 23.28
CA HIS A 962 29.75 -17.16 22.09
C HIS A 962 28.25 -16.99 21.82
N PHE A 963 27.96 -16.30 20.72
CA PHE A 963 26.61 -16.13 20.19
C PHE A 963 26.30 -17.28 19.25
N GLU A 964 25.25 -18.02 19.58
CA GLU A 964 24.63 -19.05 18.75
C GLU A 964 23.45 -18.42 18.00
N GLU A 965 22.93 -19.12 16.99
CA GLU A 965 21.74 -18.69 16.23
C GLU A 965 20.60 -18.15 17.12
N ALA A 966 20.27 -18.86 18.22
CA ALA A 966 19.16 -18.51 19.10
C ALA A 966 19.37 -17.22 19.90
N ASP A 967 20.60 -16.70 19.98
CA ASP A 967 20.91 -15.46 20.68
C ASP A 967 20.66 -14.22 19.80
N PHE A 968 20.55 -14.40 18.49
CA PHE A 968 20.19 -13.33 17.56
C PHE A 968 18.68 -13.12 17.54
N LEU A 969 18.26 -11.89 17.75
CA LEU A 969 16.86 -11.48 17.79
C LEU A 969 16.34 -11.23 16.37
N ASN A 970 15.06 -11.50 16.12
CA ASN A 970 14.37 -11.16 14.87
C ASN A 970 15.11 -11.63 13.60
N ASN A 971 15.68 -12.84 13.62
CA ASN A 971 16.48 -13.43 12.53
C ASN A 971 17.66 -12.57 12.07
N LYS A 972 18.23 -11.72 12.96
CA LYS A 972 19.42 -10.91 12.66
C LYS A 972 20.71 -11.73 12.54
N ASN A 973 20.64 -13.05 12.66
CA ASN A 973 21.71 -13.94 12.24
C ASN A 973 21.75 -14.14 10.72
N VAL A 974 20.70 -13.80 9.97
CA VAL A 974 20.70 -13.88 8.49
C VAL A 974 21.10 -12.53 7.90
N LEU A 975 22.24 -12.50 7.22
CA LEU A 975 22.79 -11.36 6.50
C LEU A 975 22.30 -11.40 5.06
N ALA A 976 21.82 -10.27 4.53
CA ALA A 976 21.35 -10.17 3.15
C ALA A 976 22.48 -10.49 2.15
N ALA A 977 22.12 -10.93 0.94
CA ALA A 977 23.07 -11.18 -0.14
C ALA A 977 23.68 -9.85 -0.64
N ASP A 978 24.93 -9.90 -1.11
CA ASP A 978 25.59 -8.78 -1.81
C ASP A 978 25.64 -7.45 -1.03
N GLU A 979 25.67 -7.52 0.31
CA GLU A 979 25.59 -6.35 1.18
C GLU A 979 26.67 -6.34 2.28
N ALA A 980 26.90 -5.16 2.85
CA ALA A 980 27.72 -5.00 4.06
C ALA A 980 26.82 -4.68 5.25
N THR A 981 26.83 -5.55 6.27
CA THR A 981 26.05 -5.39 7.50
C THR A 981 26.97 -5.07 8.69
N SER A 982 26.63 -4.04 9.47
CA SER A 982 27.41 -3.60 10.63
C SER A 982 26.66 -3.82 11.94
N TYR A 983 27.30 -4.53 12.87
CA TYR A 983 26.87 -4.67 14.26
C TYR A 983 27.88 -4.01 15.20
N PHE A 984 27.46 -3.50 16.34
CA PHE A 984 28.30 -2.75 17.27
C PHE A 984 28.31 -3.42 18.64
N ILE A 985 29.50 -3.57 19.22
CA ILE A 985 29.70 -4.25 20.50
C ILE A 985 29.41 -3.29 21.65
N GLY A 986 28.35 -3.54 22.41
CA GLY A 986 28.05 -2.87 23.67
C GLY A 986 28.09 -3.83 24.86
N VAL A 987 28.17 -3.29 26.08
CA VAL A 987 28.24 -4.09 27.31
C VAL A 987 27.30 -3.55 28.38
N LEU A 988 26.73 -4.45 29.17
CA LEU A 988 26.11 -4.15 30.46
C LEU A 988 27.04 -4.66 31.55
N THR A 989 27.51 -3.75 32.40
CA THR A 989 28.42 -4.10 33.51
C THR A 989 27.65 -4.47 34.77
N LYS A 990 28.28 -5.23 35.67
CA LYS A 990 27.78 -5.47 37.03
C LYS A 990 28.09 -4.26 37.91
N THR A 991 27.37 -4.11 39.01
CA THR A 991 27.66 -3.05 40.00
C THR A 991 28.91 -3.37 40.82
N ILE A 992 29.49 -2.38 41.47
CA ILE A 992 30.56 -2.53 42.49
C ILE A 992 29.89 -2.48 43.86
N ASN A 993 29.65 -3.65 44.47
CA ASN A 993 29.04 -3.81 45.80
C ASN A 993 27.78 -2.94 46.04
N ALA A 994 26.93 -2.71 45.03
CA ALA A 994 25.80 -1.81 45.19
C ALA A 994 24.80 -2.32 46.25
N ASP A 995 24.15 -1.39 46.95
CA ASP A 995 23.22 -1.73 48.02
C ASP A 995 22.04 -2.56 47.49
N GLY A 996 21.83 -3.74 48.08
CA GLY A 996 20.77 -4.65 47.66
C GLY A 996 21.04 -5.41 46.34
N ASP A 997 22.20 -5.24 45.69
CA ASP A 997 22.60 -6.01 44.50
C ASP A 997 23.53 -7.16 44.86
N ALA A 998 22.98 -8.37 44.93
CA ALA A 998 23.75 -9.59 45.23
C ALA A 998 24.72 -9.99 44.10
N GLU A 999 24.56 -9.47 42.88
CA GLU A 999 25.42 -9.73 41.73
C GLU A 999 26.51 -8.67 41.55
N GLY A 1000 26.61 -7.69 42.46
CA GLY A 1000 27.52 -6.55 42.39
C GLY A 1000 29.00 -6.88 42.63
N THR A 1001 29.60 -7.64 41.72
CA THR A 1001 30.97 -8.15 41.82
C THR A 1001 31.99 -7.42 40.95
N ALA A 1002 31.59 -6.35 40.24
CA ALA A 1002 32.52 -5.64 39.39
C ALA A 1002 33.64 -5.00 40.22
N THR A 1003 34.80 -4.89 39.60
CA THR A 1003 35.99 -4.23 40.17
C THR A 1003 36.21 -2.92 39.45
N PHE A 1004 36.63 -1.91 40.21
CA PHE A 1004 37.00 -0.60 39.67
C PHE A 1004 38.24 -0.68 38.75
N ASP A 1005 38.21 0.07 37.63
CA ASP A 1005 39.30 0.22 36.65
C ASP A 1005 39.68 -1.07 35.89
N ASN A 1006 38.79 -2.07 35.88
CA ASN A 1006 38.96 -3.24 35.05
C ASN A 1006 38.59 -2.89 33.60
N GLY A 1007 39.55 -3.04 32.68
CA GLY A 1007 39.35 -2.77 31.26
C GLY A 1007 38.59 -3.89 30.56
N ILE A 1008 37.56 -3.52 29.80
CA ILE A 1008 36.75 -4.39 28.94
C ILE A 1008 37.14 -4.10 27.49
N GLN A 1009 37.56 -5.14 26.77
CA GLN A 1009 37.97 -5.05 25.37
C GLN A 1009 37.64 -6.37 24.68
N TYR A 1010 37.07 -6.34 23.48
CA TYR A 1010 36.67 -7.53 22.72
C TYR A 1010 37.37 -7.60 21.35
N GLY A 1011 37.54 -8.82 20.86
CA GLY A 1011 37.95 -9.14 19.49
C GLY A 1011 37.47 -10.54 19.14
N PHE A 1012 37.63 -10.98 17.88
CA PHE A 1012 37.33 -12.37 17.54
C PHE A 1012 38.17 -13.31 18.41
N ALA A 1013 37.57 -14.45 18.80
CA ALA A 1013 38.17 -15.37 19.73
C ALA A 1013 39.42 -16.06 19.14
N SER A 1014 40.54 -16.00 19.86
CA SER A 1014 41.73 -16.78 19.49
C SER A 1014 41.48 -18.28 19.64
N SER A 1015 42.29 -19.13 18.98
CA SER A 1015 42.17 -20.59 19.11
C SER A 1015 42.24 -21.09 20.56
N ALA A 1016 42.97 -20.38 21.44
CA ALA A 1016 43.04 -20.70 22.87
C ALA A 1016 41.75 -20.34 23.62
N ALA A 1017 41.05 -19.27 23.23
CA ALA A 1017 39.77 -18.89 23.81
C ALA A 1017 38.63 -19.77 23.30
N LEU A 1018 38.68 -20.18 22.02
CA LEU A 1018 37.71 -21.11 21.45
C LEU A 1018 37.65 -22.45 22.21
N ALA A 1019 38.79 -22.94 22.71
CA ALA A 1019 38.87 -24.16 23.52
C ALA A 1019 38.13 -24.09 24.88
N VAL A 1020 37.65 -22.91 25.31
CA VAL A 1020 36.77 -22.76 26.48
C VAL A 1020 35.35 -23.22 26.14
N PHE A 1021 34.94 -23.11 24.88
CA PHE A 1021 33.67 -23.60 24.35
C PHE A 1021 33.87 -25.05 23.88
N THR A 1022 32.95 -25.94 24.23
CA THR A 1022 33.13 -27.39 24.02
C THR A 1022 32.78 -27.88 22.61
N ASP A 1023 32.19 -26.99 21.83
CA ASP A 1023 31.53 -27.21 20.54
C ASP A 1023 32.17 -26.42 19.38
N LEU A 1024 33.19 -25.62 19.67
CA LEU A 1024 33.96 -24.85 18.68
C LEU A 1024 35.37 -25.44 18.49
N ALA A 1025 35.79 -25.59 17.25
CA ALA A 1025 37.14 -26.00 16.87
C ALA A 1025 38.10 -24.80 16.76
N ALA A 1026 39.37 -25.08 16.43
CA ALA A 1026 40.32 -24.02 16.13
C ALA A 1026 39.93 -23.34 14.80
N ASN A 1027 39.71 -22.02 14.85
CA ASN A 1027 39.25 -21.13 13.78
C ASN A 1027 37.72 -20.94 13.66
N ASP A 1028 36.93 -21.53 14.55
CA ASP A 1028 35.47 -21.40 14.54
C ASP A 1028 34.98 -20.10 15.23
N ALA A 1029 35.73 -19.00 15.13
CA ALA A 1029 35.31 -17.72 15.72
C ALA A 1029 34.10 -17.12 14.99
N VAL A 1030 33.96 -17.42 13.70
CA VAL A 1030 32.78 -17.13 12.90
C VAL A 1030 32.47 -18.39 12.09
N LYS A 1031 31.27 -18.95 12.25
CA LYS A 1031 30.76 -20.00 11.35
C LYS A 1031 29.48 -19.53 10.72
N ALA A 1032 29.34 -19.81 9.43
CA ALA A 1032 28.17 -19.42 8.68
C ALA A 1032 27.81 -20.48 7.63
N THR A 1033 26.58 -20.42 7.14
CA THR A 1033 26.07 -21.29 6.07
C THR A 1033 25.36 -20.40 5.05
N GLY A 1034 25.55 -20.68 3.76
CA GLY A 1034 24.78 -20.06 2.68
C GLY A 1034 23.31 -20.45 2.77
N VAL A 1035 22.40 -19.47 2.66
CA VAL A 1035 20.96 -19.71 2.79
C VAL A 1035 20.41 -20.49 1.60
N ASP A 1036 20.90 -20.22 0.39
CA ASP A 1036 20.44 -20.83 -0.85
C ASP A 1036 21.25 -22.09 -1.17
N SER A 1037 22.58 -22.04 -1.01
CA SER A 1037 23.46 -23.19 -1.26
C SER A 1037 23.30 -24.28 -0.20
N GLY A 1038 23.01 -23.91 1.05
CA GLY A 1038 23.11 -24.77 2.21
C GLY A 1038 24.55 -25.20 2.53
N SER A 1039 25.55 -24.65 1.83
CA SER A 1039 26.97 -24.94 2.04
C SER A 1039 27.50 -24.20 3.26
N ASP A 1040 28.36 -24.86 4.03
CA ASP A 1040 29.13 -24.21 5.07
C ASP A 1040 30.09 -23.20 4.44
N ILE A 1041 30.11 -21.97 4.96
CA ILE A 1041 31.06 -20.95 4.55
C ILE A 1041 32.27 -21.06 5.45
N ASP A 1042 33.35 -21.62 4.91
CA ASP A 1042 34.61 -21.76 5.63
C ASP A 1042 35.27 -20.39 5.80
N LEU A 1043 35.35 -19.92 7.05
CA LEU A 1043 36.16 -18.74 7.41
C LEU A 1043 37.43 -19.14 8.17
N VAL A 1044 38.52 -18.44 7.89
CA VAL A 1044 39.79 -18.58 8.63
C VAL A 1044 40.25 -17.25 9.22
N GLU A 1045 41.10 -17.31 10.24
CA GLU A 1045 41.70 -16.10 10.82
C GLU A 1045 42.71 -15.47 9.83
N ASP A 1046 42.58 -14.17 9.55
CA ASP A 1046 43.55 -13.43 8.72
C ASP A 1046 44.89 -13.26 9.45
N THR A 1047 45.78 -14.22 9.32
CA THR A 1047 47.11 -14.17 9.97
C THR A 1047 48.08 -13.14 9.37
N ASN A 1048 47.72 -12.44 8.29
CA ASN A 1048 48.62 -11.50 7.60
C ASN A 1048 48.66 -10.11 8.25
N GLY A 1049 47.77 -9.83 9.20
CA GLY A 1049 47.70 -8.55 9.91
C GLY A 1049 47.22 -7.38 9.04
N GLY A 1050 46.55 -7.69 7.93
CA GLY A 1050 45.91 -6.72 7.03
C GLY A 1050 44.44 -6.51 7.35
N ALA A 1051 43.69 -5.96 6.39
CA ALA A 1051 42.23 -6.05 6.40
C ALA A 1051 41.84 -7.45 5.93
N ALA A 1052 40.84 -8.06 6.56
CA ALA A 1052 40.40 -9.40 6.20
C ALA A 1052 40.01 -9.46 4.71
N GLU A 1053 40.32 -10.57 4.04
CA GLU A 1053 39.85 -10.83 2.68
C GLU A 1053 38.55 -11.66 2.70
N VAL A 1054 37.99 -11.94 1.52
CA VAL A 1054 36.82 -12.82 1.41
C VAL A 1054 37.20 -14.23 1.87
N GLY A 1055 36.40 -14.81 2.77
CA GLY A 1055 36.72 -16.08 3.43
C GLY A 1055 37.53 -15.93 4.71
N ASP A 1056 37.82 -14.70 5.16
CA ASP A 1056 38.55 -14.45 6.39
C ASP A 1056 37.72 -13.71 7.44
N TYR A 1057 38.10 -13.90 8.70
CA TYR A 1057 37.77 -12.99 9.79
C TYR A 1057 39.02 -12.33 10.36
N THR A 1058 38.86 -11.12 10.91
CA THR A 1058 39.99 -10.34 11.43
C THR A 1058 40.77 -11.06 12.54
N ILE A 1059 42.10 -10.97 12.49
CA ILE A 1059 43.00 -11.54 13.50
C ILE A 1059 42.65 -11.13 14.95
N ALA A 1060 42.79 -12.07 15.87
CA ALA A 1060 42.61 -11.93 17.32
C ALA A 1060 43.43 -10.79 17.95
N SER A 1061 44.53 -10.37 17.31
CA SER A 1061 45.36 -9.26 17.79
C SER A 1061 44.75 -7.87 17.55
N THR A 1062 43.78 -7.77 16.63
CA THR A 1062 42.97 -6.56 16.41
C THR A 1062 41.79 -6.56 17.36
N LYS A 1063 41.62 -5.46 18.09
CA LYS A 1063 40.72 -5.39 19.23
C LYS A 1063 39.90 -4.11 19.19
N SER A 1064 38.79 -4.15 19.91
CA SER A 1064 37.95 -3.01 20.18
C SER A 1064 38.68 -1.94 20.98
N LYS A 1065 38.05 -0.78 21.15
CA LYS A 1065 38.43 0.20 22.16
C LYS A 1065 38.16 -0.33 23.57
N THR A 1066 38.77 0.29 24.56
CA THR A 1066 38.69 -0.13 25.97
C THR A 1066 37.57 0.60 26.69
N ALA A 1067 36.72 -0.15 27.38
CA ALA A 1067 35.76 0.40 28.34
C ALA A 1067 36.20 0.05 29.78
N SER A 1068 36.54 1.04 30.59
CA SER A 1068 36.96 0.82 32.00
C SER A 1068 35.82 1.09 32.97
N THR A 1069 35.61 0.19 33.93
CA THR A 1069 34.56 0.29 34.94
C THR A 1069 34.85 1.34 36.02
N THR A 1070 33.86 2.16 36.39
CA THR A 1070 33.97 3.16 37.47
C THR A 1070 32.84 3.06 38.49
N GLY A 1071 33.10 3.43 39.75
CA GLY A 1071 32.09 3.53 40.81
C GLY A 1071 31.32 4.85 40.82
N SER A 1072 31.86 5.92 40.23
CA SER A 1072 31.16 7.20 40.05
C SER A 1072 31.63 7.89 38.79
N ILE A 1073 30.70 8.50 38.06
CA ILE A 1073 30.96 9.15 36.78
C ILE A 1073 30.30 10.54 36.73
N LEU A 1074 30.95 11.49 36.07
CA LEU A 1074 30.33 12.76 35.68
C LEU A 1074 29.33 12.49 34.56
N THR A 1075 28.10 13.00 34.66
CA THR A 1075 27.03 12.80 33.68
C THR A 1075 26.57 14.09 32.99
N VAL A 1076 26.75 15.24 33.64
CA VAL A 1076 26.39 16.56 33.09
C VAL A 1076 27.42 17.60 33.54
N ILE A 1077 27.75 18.52 32.64
CA ILE A 1077 28.50 19.74 32.95
C ILE A 1077 27.89 20.93 32.19
N THR A 1078 27.68 22.05 32.87
CA THR A 1078 27.09 23.27 32.27
C THR A 1078 27.66 24.52 32.93
N ASN A 1079 27.67 25.66 32.22
CA ASN A 1079 27.88 26.97 32.84
C ASN A 1079 26.57 27.44 33.48
N ASP A 1080 26.60 27.72 34.79
CA ASP A 1080 25.45 28.18 35.57
C ASP A 1080 25.45 29.70 35.76
N MET A 1081 26.56 30.38 35.41
CA MET A 1081 26.69 31.83 35.52
C MET A 1081 26.11 32.54 34.28
N ALA A 1082 25.35 33.62 34.49
CA ALA A 1082 24.93 34.54 33.42
C ALA A 1082 25.97 35.64 33.16
N ASN A 1083 25.98 36.18 31.93
CA ASN A 1083 26.79 37.36 31.59
C ASN A 1083 26.48 38.53 32.53
N GLY A 1084 27.49 39.32 32.88
CA GLY A 1084 27.37 40.30 33.95
C GLY A 1084 28.32 41.50 33.83
N THR A 1085 28.29 42.34 34.87
CA THR A 1085 29.12 43.56 34.91
C THR A 1085 30.50 43.27 35.51
N LEU A 1086 31.55 43.70 34.82
CA LEU A 1086 32.93 43.63 35.29
C LEU A 1086 33.20 44.75 36.32
N SER A 1087 33.64 44.35 37.52
CA SER A 1087 34.10 45.30 38.54
C SER A 1087 35.42 44.83 39.15
N GLY A 1088 36.38 45.75 39.29
CA GLY A 1088 37.65 45.47 39.96
C GLY A 1088 37.47 45.21 41.47
N GLY A 1089 38.45 44.55 42.07
CA GLY A 1089 38.49 44.22 43.49
C GLY A 1089 38.86 42.77 43.75
N ASN A 1090 38.92 42.40 45.03
CA ASN A 1090 39.34 41.08 45.45
C ASN A 1090 38.17 40.08 45.48
N ASN A 1091 38.46 38.80 45.28
CA ASN A 1091 37.51 37.67 45.38
C ASN A 1091 36.23 37.85 44.55
N LYS A 1092 36.36 38.35 43.31
CA LYS A 1092 35.24 38.49 42.38
C LYS A 1092 34.91 37.14 41.75
N ILE A 1093 33.63 36.78 41.70
CA ILE A 1093 33.17 35.60 40.96
C ILE A 1093 33.37 35.86 39.47
N ILE A 1094 34.06 34.94 38.79
CA ILE A 1094 34.38 35.00 37.37
C ILE A 1094 33.87 33.81 36.58
N GLY A 1095 33.28 32.80 37.24
CA GLY A 1095 32.63 31.65 36.60
C GLY A 1095 31.90 30.77 37.60
N GLU A 1096 30.82 30.12 37.17
CA GLU A 1096 30.09 29.10 37.93
C GLU A 1096 29.81 27.92 37.01
N TYR A 1097 30.34 26.74 37.36
CA TYR A 1097 30.22 25.53 36.56
C TYR A 1097 29.48 24.47 37.36
N LYS A 1098 28.33 24.04 36.85
CA LYS A 1098 27.50 23.00 37.45
C LYS A 1098 27.89 21.64 36.92
N PHE A 1099 28.11 20.69 37.82
CA PHE A 1099 28.47 19.29 37.56
C PHE A 1099 27.42 18.37 38.18
N VAL A 1100 27.11 17.27 37.50
CA VAL A 1100 26.24 16.20 38.04
C VAL A 1100 26.99 14.88 38.02
N PHE A 1101 27.27 14.34 39.20
CA PHE A 1101 27.88 13.02 39.37
C PHE A 1101 26.80 11.98 39.69
N ALA A 1102 27.00 10.77 39.17
CA ALA A 1102 26.19 9.61 39.49
C ALA A 1102 27.10 8.48 39.97
N ASN A 1103 26.75 7.86 41.10
CA ASN A 1103 27.47 6.70 41.63
C ASN A 1103 26.75 5.38 41.45
N GLY A 1104 25.51 5.37 40.93
CA GLY A 1104 24.77 4.13 40.67
C GLY A 1104 24.58 3.23 41.91
N LEU A 1105 24.57 3.81 43.12
CA LEU A 1105 24.55 3.09 44.40
C LEU A 1105 25.79 2.22 44.67
N ASN A 1106 26.87 2.36 43.91
CA ASN A 1106 28.10 1.60 44.08
C ASN A 1106 28.77 1.90 45.43
N ARG A 1107 29.38 0.88 46.05
CA ARG A 1107 30.00 0.98 47.37
C ARG A 1107 31.38 0.36 47.46
N THR A 1108 32.17 0.85 48.41
CA THR A 1108 33.45 0.27 48.80
C THR A 1108 33.24 -1.11 49.45
N SER A 1109 34.33 -1.85 49.62
CA SER A 1109 34.35 -3.14 50.34
C SER A 1109 33.96 -3.04 51.82
N VAL A 1110 33.92 -1.84 52.40
CA VAL A 1110 33.45 -1.58 53.77
C VAL A 1110 32.06 -0.94 53.81
N ASN A 1111 31.30 -1.04 52.72
CA ASN A 1111 29.92 -0.58 52.58
C ASN A 1111 29.74 0.94 52.75
N THR A 1112 30.69 1.73 52.25
CA THR A 1112 30.53 3.18 52.10
C THR A 1112 30.27 3.54 50.65
N GLU A 1113 29.41 4.51 50.38
CA GLU A 1113 29.14 4.99 49.02
C GLU A 1113 30.44 5.41 48.32
N LEU A 1114 30.54 5.05 47.04
CA LEU A 1114 31.55 5.57 46.14
C LEU A 1114 31.10 6.96 45.65
N LYS A 1115 32.03 7.90 45.71
CA LYS A 1115 31.89 9.30 45.34
C LYS A 1115 33.03 9.66 44.41
N ALA A 1116 32.78 10.62 43.53
CA ALA A 1116 33.82 11.21 42.72
C ALA A 1116 34.71 12.09 43.60
N GLN A 1117 36.01 11.84 43.61
CA GLN A 1117 36.96 12.78 44.18
C GLN A 1117 37.41 13.78 43.11
N LEU A 1118 37.13 15.06 43.33
CA LEU A 1118 37.61 16.15 42.47
C LEU A 1118 39.15 16.22 42.49
N ARG A 1119 39.79 16.37 41.32
CA ARG A 1119 41.26 16.42 41.20
C ARG A 1119 41.74 17.76 40.68
N THR A 1120 41.54 18.02 39.39
CA THR A 1120 42.10 19.19 38.73
C THR A 1120 41.04 19.87 37.88
N LEU A 1121 41.02 21.19 37.92
CA LEU A 1121 40.27 22.03 36.98
C LEU A 1121 41.24 23.01 36.33
N ILE A 1122 41.34 22.97 35.00
CA ILE A 1122 42.08 23.93 34.18
C ILE A 1122 41.04 24.86 33.57
N LEU A 1123 41.21 26.16 33.81
CA LEU A 1123 40.39 27.20 33.21
C LEU A 1123 41.23 27.99 32.22
N THR A 1124 40.74 28.12 31.00
CA THR A 1124 41.22 29.10 30.03
C THR A 1124 40.54 30.43 30.32
N LEU A 1125 41.34 31.50 30.38
CA LEU A 1125 40.86 32.86 30.65
C LEU A 1125 41.07 33.73 29.41
N ALA A 1126 39.96 34.22 28.85
CA ALA A 1126 39.96 35.26 27.84
C ALA A 1126 39.77 36.62 28.51
N THR A 1127 40.77 37.50 28.41
CA THR A 1127 40.76 38.83 29.02
C THR A 1127 41.14 39.90 28.02
N SER A 1128 40.52 41.08 28.09
CA SER A 1128 41.02 42.27 27.41
C SER A 1128 42.31 42.80 28.06
N SER A 1129 43.08 43.61 27.33
CA SER A 1129 44.42 44.07 27.75
C SER A 1129 44.45 44.94 29.02
N GLY A 1130 43.30 45.49 29.43
CA GLY A 1130 43.14 46.27 30.65
C GLY A 1130 42.66 45.46 31.87
N VAL A 1131 42.56 44.13 31.78
CA VAL A 1131 42.17 43.25 32.90
C VAL A 1131 43.34 42.39 33.34
N GLY A 1132 43.78 42.56 34.58
CA GLY A 1132 44.69 41.63 35.27
C GLY A 1132 43.89 40.69 36.17
N VAL A 1133 44.14 39.39 36.05
CA VAL A 1133 43.55 38.34 36.88
C VAL A 1133 44.64 37.67 37.71
N THR A 1134 44.48 37.64 39.03
CA THR A 1134 45.39 36.94 39.95
C THR A 1134 44.62 36.22 41.05
N GLY A 1135 45.24 35.26 41.73
CA GLY A 1135 44.62 34.63 42.91
C GLY A 1135 43.36 33.83 42.58
N VAL A 1136 43.36 33.12 41.45
CA VAL A 1136 42.22 32.26 41.07
C VAL A 1136 42.06 31.16 42.11
N GLN A 1137 40.87 31.05 42.69
CA GLN A 1137 40.47 30.04 43.66
C GLN A 1137 39.08 29.50 43.31
N VAL A 1138 38.78 28.29 43.78
CA VAL A 1138 37.50 27.63 43.59
C VAL A 1138 36.96 27.18 44.94
N TYR A 1139 35.64 27.23 45.09
CA TYR A 1139 34.90 26.58 46.18
C TYR A 1139 33.61 25.96 45.63
N ILE A 1140 32.98 25.09 46.42
CA ILE A 1140 31.67 24.52 46.09
C ILE A 1140 30.58 25.45 46.62
N GLU A 1141 29.61 25.80 45.78
CA GLU A 1141 28.49 26.66 46.16
C GLU A 1141 27.82 26.16 47.48
N GLY A 1142 27.63 27.08 48.43
CA GLY A 1142 27.19 26.75 49.78
C GLY A 1142 28.31 26.59 50.82
N ASP A 1143 29.57 26.47 50.41
CA ASP A 1143 30.74 26.36 51.29
C ASP A 1143 31.89 27.33 50.93
N ALA A 1144 31.58 28.62 50.87
CA ALA A 1144 32.55 29.68 50.55
C ALA A 1144 33.72 29.81 51.56
N GLY A 1145 33.68 29.09 52.69
CA GLY A 1145 34.76 29.06 53.68
C GLY A 1145 35.92 28.14 53.30
N ASN A 1146 35.69 27.20 52.36
CA ASN A 1146 36.64 26.18 51.96
C ASN A 1146 37.09 26.44 50.51
N LEU A 1147 38.20 27.16 50.40
CA LEU A 1147 38.77 27.60 49.13
C LEU A 1147 39.99 26.77 48.77
N THR A 1148 40.16 26.48 47.49
CA THR A 1148 41.41 25.92 46.99
C THR A 1148 42.59 26.86 47.23
N THR A 1149 43.81 26.33 47.12
CA THR A 1149 45.02 27.18 47.13
C THR A 1149 44.98 28.16 45.95
N ALA A 1150 45.27 29.44 46.21
CA ALA A 1150 45.25 30.49 45.20
C ALA A 1150 46.32 30.28 44.12
N VAL A 1151 45.91 30.28 42.86
CA VAL A 1151 46.81 30.21 41.71
C VAL A 1151 47.49 31.57 41.50
N THR A 1152 48.81 31.62 41.68
CA THR A 1152 49.63 32.82 41.47
C THR A 1152 50.25 32.82 40.08
N GLY A 1153 50.13 33.93 39.33
CA GLY A 1153 50.79 34.09 38.02
C GLY A 1153 49.98 33.56 36.82
N VAL A 1154 48.68 33.84 36.78
CA VAL A 1154 47.78 33.42 35.69
C VAL A 1154 48.14 34.11 34.38
N THR A 1155 48.50 33.35 33.35
CA THR A 1155 48.78 33.85 32.00
C THR A 1155 47.98 33.05 30.99
N GLY A 1156 46.73 33.45 30.74
CA GLY A 1156 45.81 32.77 29.81
C GLY A 1156 45.18 31.48 30.33
N THR A 1157 45.83 30.75 31.25
CA THR A 1157 45.24 29.57 31.92
C THR A 1157 45.49 29.57 33.43
N ALA A 1158 44.57 28.99 34.18
CA ALA A 1158 44.67 28.74 35.61
C ALA A 1158 44.42 27.25 35.91
N THR A 1159 45.44 26.54 36.37
CA THR A 1159 45.34 25.14 36.84
C THR A 1159 45.06 25.13 38.34
N VAL A 1160 43.84 24.76 38.70
CA VAL A 1160 43.36 24.69 40.07
C VAL A 1160 43.43 23.25 40.58
N ASP A 1161 44.12 23.05 41.70
CA ASP A 1161 44.15 21.77 42.42
C ASP A 1161 42.95 21.68 43.38
N LEU A 1162 41.92 20.94 42.97
CA LEU A 1162 40.68 20.73 43.72
C LEU A 1162 40.88 19.80 44.92
N THR A 1163 42.01 19.07 44.99
CA THR A 1163 42.31 18.23 46.17
C THR A 1163 42.68 19.05 47.40
N THR A 1164 42.92 20.36 47.23
CA THR A 1164 43.19 21.30 48.33
C THR A 1164 41.93 21.78 49.06
N LEU A 1165 40.73 21.50 48.54
CA LEU A 1165 39.50 21.53 49.33
C LEU A 1165 39.59 20.48 50.44
N ASP A 1166 38.91 20.69 51.57
CA ASP A 1166 38.91 19.70 52.65
C ASP A 1166 38.51 18.27 52.17
N THR A 1167 38.89 17.26 52.94
CA THR A 1167 38.76 15.85 52.52
C THR A 1167 37.31 15.38 52.33
N ASP A 1168 36.35 16.06 52.93
CA ASP A 1168 34.93 15.68 52.83
C ASP A 1168 34.22 16.42 51.69
N THR A 1169 34.66 17.62 51.35
CA THR A 1169 34.10 18.45 50.26
C THR A 1169 34.64 18.11 48.89
N ASN A 1170 35.87 17.59 48.78
CA ASN A 1170 36.38 17.12 47.50
C ASN A 1170 35.76 15.77 47.05
N LEU A 1171 34.98 15.11 47.92
CA LEU A 1171 34.22 13.90 47.64
C LEU A 1171 32.76 14.23 47.33
N VAL A 1172 32.40 14.15 46.05
CA VAL A 1172 31.13 14.66 45.54
C VAL A 1172 30.27 13.56 44.91
N ASP A 1173 28.96 13.74 45.02
CA ASP A 1173 27.91 12.95 44.37
C ASP A 1173 26.71 13.84 44.09
N GLY A 1174 25.90 13.50 43.10
CA GLY A 1174 24.79 14.33 42.66
C GLY A 1174 25.24 15.67 42.07
N THR A 1175 24.41 16.70 42.24
CA THR A 1175 24.66 18.03 41.66
C THR A 1175 25.52 18.90 42.56
N ILE A 1176 26.59 19.47 42.00
CA ILE A 1176 27.43 20.49 42.64
C ILE A 1176 27.65 21.67 41.68
N THR A 1177 27.94 22.85 42.23
CA THR A 1177 28.39 24.01 41.45
C THR A 1177 29.76 24.46 41.94
N LEU A 1178 30.75 24.48 41.07
CA LEU A 1178 32.07 25.05 41.35
C LEU A 1178 32.03 26.54 41.04
N VAL A 1179 32.25 27.36 42.07
CA VAL A 1179 32.31 28.81 41.96
C VAL A 1179 33.77 29.25 41.88
N VAL A 1180 34.12 29.91 40.77
CA VAL A 1180 35.47 30.41 40.50
C VAL A 1180 35.55 31.88 40.91
N ILE A 1181 36.50 32.20 41.79
CA ILE A 1181 36.79 33.59 42.19
C ILE A 1181 38.21 34.00 41.82
N ALA A 1182 38.42 35.30 41.62
CA ALA A 1182 39.74 35.88 41.41
C ALA A 1182 39.84 37.34 41.89
N ASP A 1183 41.06 37.81 42.07
CA ASP A 1183 41.36 39.23 42.25
C ASP A 1183 41.48 39.92 40.89
N LEU A 1184 40.65 40.93 40.65
CA LEU A 1184 40.55 41.64 39.37
C LEU A 1184 41.09 43.07 39.45
N ALA A 1185 42.09 43.37 38.61
CA ALA A 1185 42.56 44.72 38.34
C ALA A 1185 42.03 45.18 36.98
N VAL A 1186 41.12 46.16 36.96
CA VAL A 1186 40.43 46.62 35.74
C VAL A 1186 40.80 48.07 35.42
N VAL A 1187 41.29 48.33 34.21
CA VAL A 1187 41.71 49.65 33.73
C VAL A 1187 41.09 49.94 32.36
N GLY A 1188 40.30 51.00 32.27
CA GLY A 1188 39.64 51.43 31.02
C GLY A 1188 38.17 50.99 30.93
N ALA A 1189 37.51 51.42 29.85
CA ALA A 1189 36.17 50.97 29.44
C ALA A 1189 36.30 49.85 28.39
N ASP A 1190 35.21 49.15 28.09
CA ASP A 1190 35.15 48.04 27.12
C ASP A 1190 36.08 46.87 27.49
N GLN A 1191 36.28 46.65 28.79
CA GLN A 1191 37.10 45.56 29.28
C GLN A 1191 36.24 44.32 29.53
N TYR A 1192 36.81 43.12 29.38
CA TYR A 1192 36.11 41.87 29.66
C TYR A 1192 37.00 40.78 30.27
N VAL A 1193 36.37 39.84 30.97
CA VAL A 1193 36.92 38.54 31.36
C VAL A 1193 35.88 37.44 31.11
N GLN A 1194 36.33 36.31 30.60
CA GLN A 1194 35.53 35.09 30.42
C GLN A 1194 36.40 33.88 30.80
N THR A 1195 35.83 32.92 31.51
CA THR A 1195 36.47 31.63 31.78
C THR A 1195 35.90 30.54 30.89
N GLU A 1196 36.69 29.52 30.59
CA GLU A 1196 36.27 28.38 29.78
C GLU A 1196 36.99 27.10 30.24
N ILE A 1197 36.27 25.98 30.24
CA ILE A 1197 36.86 24.65 30.23
C ILE A 1197 37.01 24.29 28.76
N ALA A 1198 38.22 24.41 28.21
CA ALA A 1198 38.43 24.45 26.76
C ALA A 1198 38.49 23.05 26.14
N ASP A 1199 38.97 22.07 26.90
CA ASP A 1199 39.02 20.68 26.50
C ASP A 1199 38.61 19.78 27.66
N LEU A 1200 37.36 19.31 27.67
CA LEU A 1200 36.84 18.46 28.75
C LEU A 1200 37.63 17.13 28.87
N THR A 1201 38.37 16.72 27.85
CA THR A 1201 39.23 15.53 27.90
C THR A 1201 40.49 15.71 28.73
N THR A 1202 40.88 16.94 29.07
CA THR A 1202 42.12 17.21 29.83
C THR A 1202 41.94 18.23 30.94
N ASP A 1203 41.03 19.19 30.77
CA ASP A 1203 40.87 20.35 31.64
C ASP A 1203 40.03 20.07 32.89
N PHE A 1204 39.35 18.94 32.98
CA PHE A 1204 38.71 18.52 34.22
C PHE A 1204 38.99 17.04 34.50
N THR A 1205 39.52 16.76 35.69
CA THR A 1205 39.77 15.38 36.13
C THR A 1205 39.20 15.12 37.51
N TYR A 1206 38.76 13.87 37.71
CA TYR A 1206 38.27 13.34 38.97
C TYR A 1206 38.67 11.86 39.11
N ASN A 1207 38.45 11.26 40.27
CA ASN A 1207 38.62 9.83 40.50
C ASN A 1207 37.31 9.24 41.02
N GLY A 1208 36.77 8.23 40.34
CA GLY A 1208 35.46 7.64 40.68
C GLY A 1208 35.47 6.62 41.83
N ASN A 1209 36.53 6.58 42.66
CA ASN A 1209 36.73 5.57 43.71
C ASN A 1209 37.17 6.17 45.06
N ASN A 1210 36.49 7.22 45.53
CA ASN A 1210 36.80 7.91 46.79
C ASN A 1210 38.26 8.38 46.93
N GLY A 1211 39.00 8.49 45.83
CA GLY A 1211 40.41 8.87 45.87
C GLY A 1211 41.39 7.83 46.39
N THR A 1212 40.92 6.61 46.69
CA THR A 1212 41.69 5.58 47.42
C THR A 1212 42.68 4.82 46.54
N SER A 1213 42.43 4.69 45.24
CA SER A 1213 43.32 4.11 44.23
C SER A 1213 42.83 4.39 42.80
N GLY A 1214 43.71 4.25 41.80
CA GLY A 1214 43.38 4.27 40.37
C GLY A 1214 43.76 5.53 39.60
N ALA A 1215 43.54 5.52 38.28
CA ALA A 1215 43.80 6.65 37.41
C ALA A 1215 42.90 7.86 37.76
N ASN A 1216 43.44 9.06 37.56
CA ASN A 1216 42.61 10.27 37.48
C ASN A 1216 42.15 10.37 36.04
N TRP A 1217 40.85 10.44 35.84
CA TRP A 1217 40.27 10.48 34.51
C TRP A 1217 39.48 11.75 34.31
N SER A 1218 39.45 12.18 33.07
CA SER A 1218 38.49 13.13 32.54
C SER A 1218 37.33 12.35 31.94
N ASN A 1219 36.12 12.91 31.98
CA ASN A 1219 35.05 12.34 31.16
C ASN A 1219 35.15 12.96 29.77
N ALA A 1220 36.04 12.40 28.94
CA ALA A 1220 36.44 12.97 27.66
C ALA A 1220 35.27 13.23 26.69
N ARG A 1221 34.13 12.56 26.86
CA ARG A 1221 32.97 12.75 25.98
C ARG A 1221 31.67 12.60 26.74
N LEU A 1222 31.28 13.60 27.52
CA LEU A 1222 29.85 13.80 27.77
C LEU A 1222 29.16 14.07 26.43
N ASP A 1223 27.93 13.58 26.26
CA ASP A 1223 27.30 13.58 24.93
C ASP A 1223 27.10 14.99 24.39
N GLY A 1224 27.72 15.27 23.24
CA GLY A 1224 27.73 16.61 22.64
C GLY A 1224 28.54 17.69 23.36
N ILE A 1225 29.36 17.37 24.37
CA ILE A 1225 30.10 18.38 25.17
C ILE A 1225 31.61 18.14 25.12
N SER A 1226 32.33 18.96 24.36
CA SER A 1226 33.81 18.98 24.32
C SER A 1226 34.42 20.17 25.06
N GLN A 1227 33.66 21.26 25.24
CA GLN A 1227 34.08 22.48 25.93
C GLN A 1227 32.90 23.08 26.71
N VAL A 1228 33.19 23.86 27.75
CA VAL A 1228 32.18 24.61 28.51
C VAL A 1228 32.62 26.05 28.66
N THR A 1229 32.05 26.90 27.83
CA THR A 1229 32.28 28.34 27.86
C THR A 1229 31.51 28.97 29.02
N GLY A 1230 32.20 29.72 29.88
CA GLY A 1230 31.62 30.44 31.02
C GLY A 1230 31.03 31.79 30.63
N ALA A 1231 30.44 32.47 31.61
CA ALA A 1231 29.91 33.82 31.44
C ALA A 1231 30.98 34.86 31.10
N THR A 1232 30.60 35.85 30.30
CA THR A 1232 31.40 37.05 30.03
C THR A 1232 31.00 38.16 30.98
N LEU A 1233 31.98 38.70 31.71
CA LEU A 1233 31.83 39.93 32.50
C LEU A 1233 32.46 41.11 31.75
N SER A 1234 31.72 42.20 31.54
CA SER A 1234 32.22 43.40 30.85
C SER A 1234 31.80 44.74 31.48
N ASN A 1235 32.53 45.83 31.21
CA ASN A 1235 32.26 47.17 31.79
C ASN A 1235 32.21 48.35 30.80
#